data_AF-A0A013XWA4-F1
#
_entry.id   AF-A0A013XWA4-F1
#
_cell.length_a   1.000
_cell.length_b   1.000
_cell.length_c   1.000
_cell.angle_alpha   90.00
_cell.angle_beta   90.00
_cell.angle_gamma   90.00
#
_symmetry.space_group_name_H-M   'P 1'
#
loop_
_entity.id
_entity.type
_entity.pdbx_description
1 polymer ?
#
loop_
_entity_poly.entity_id
_entity_poly.type
_entity_poly.pdbx_seq_one_letter_code
_entity_poly.pdbx_strand_id
1 'polypeptide(L)'
;MSTIPASTLHGDGSPERLAIDTIRTLSMDAVHAAKSGHIGTPMALAPVGYTLWSQFLRTDPDAPDWPNRDRFVLSVGHASMLLYSLLHLAGVKEIDKDGRLTGKPAVSLQDIKDFRQIGSKTPGHPEYRHTTGVETTTGPLGQGCGNSVGMAIAERWLAARYNRDGFPIFDHDVYCLAGDGCMMEGVASEAASLAGHLKLSNLCWIYDSNHVTIEGGTDLAFDEDVGQRFDAYGWHVIHVDDANDTKAVAAAIESFKATTDRPTMIVVHSIIGYGSSIAGTAKAHGEAMTGDDIRGTKKAYGWPEDSSFLVPDGVPEHFGGAIAGRGKPLRAEWLAMRERYAQAEPALAKELEAIFADRLPDGWDAAIPTFPADQKGIATRDAGGKVLNAIAPNLPWLVGGSADLAPSTKTLIEGAGSFQTGSYAGRNLHFGVREHAMGSVVNGMALSHLRPYSATFFIFLDYMRPPVRLAALMELGVTFIFTHDSIGVGEDGPTHQPIEQLTMLRATPGLDMIRPCDANEVAWAWRAALSKNNRPTALVFSRQAIPTLDRGKYASAEGLLKGAYVLAGDDKPEIILIGTGSEVGLVVSAYERLTEAGVKARVVSMPSWYLFELQDQAYKDSVLIPGVEARLAVEMGGEIGWDRYVGSKGKTITMSTFGASAPAAKLQDEFGFTVDNLVKFARELIGKVCPMTSLLKQLQESGQAPWLDFVDRSFLKEGGLRKLVEEDGLTGVTSNPSIFEKAMGQGTAYDDQYKAFVTANPGASVVETYEALAVKDIQDACDTLRPVFDRLDGKDGYVSLEVSPYLANDTDKTIAEARRLSKMVDRPNLMIKVPGTRVGVPAIRQLIEDGISINVTLLFAREAYIAVAMAFVEGLEARLAKGETIDRIASVASFFVSRIDSAIDKKIDERVATGDKDADALKAVRGKVAIANAKLAYQWYLDFVKSDRWKKLAAEGAMPQRLLWASTGTKDPSFPDTLYIDALIGPDTVNTIPPKTMDAFRDHGTLKQTLTADVPGAEHVLAETDRLGLDLSGVTAKLVEDGVKLFADAADTLLGAIEAKKAKAEA
;
A
#
# COMPACT_ATOMS: atom_id res chain seq x y z
N MET A 1 -19.98 -24.94 -59.30
CA MET A 1 -18.53 -25.09 -59.55
C MET A 1 -18.30 -26.55 -59.86
N SER A 2 -17.55 -26.87 -60.92
CA SER A 2 -17.21 -28.26 -61.27
C SER A 2 -16.40 -28.85 -60.13
N THR A 3 -16.84 -29.97 -59.55
CA THR A 3 -16.07 -30.66 -58.51
C THR A 3 -14.84 -31.30 -59.16
N ILE A 4 -13.67 -31.14 -58.53
CA ILE A 4 -12.41 -31.76 -58.98
C ILE A 4 -12.26 -33.05 -58.16
N PRO A 5 -12.30 -34.24 -58.80
CA PRO A 5 -12.13 -35.50 -58.07
C PRO A 5 -10.75 -35.58 -57.41
N ALA A 6 -10.67 -36.04 -56.17
CA ALA A 6 -9.41 -36.24 -55.43
C ALA A 6 -8.33 -36.98 -56.22
N SER A 7 -8.72 -37.96 -57.05
CA SER A 7 -7.81 -38.76 -57.89
C SER A 7 -7.09 -37.96 -58.99
N THR A 8 -7.44 -36.68 -59.19
CA THR A 8 -6.82 -35.78 -60.18
C THR A 8 -5.82 -34.80 -59.55
N LEU A 9 -5.78 -34.72 -58.21
CA LEU A 9 -4.88 -33.88 -57.44
C LEU A 9 -3.83 -34.76 -56.75
N HIS A 10 -2.55 -34.51 -57.05
CA HIS A 10 -1.39 -35.36 -56.73
C HIS A 10 -1.43 -36.74 -57.42
N GLY A 11 -0.40 -37.05 -58.22
CA GLY A 11 -0.33 -38.29 -59.00
C GLY A 11 -0.16 -39.58 -58.18
N ASP A 12 0.01 -39.47 -56.86
CA ASP A 12 0.15 -40.60 -55.93
C ASP A 12 -1.17 -41.01 -55.25
N GLY A 13 -2.24 -40.21 -55.39
CA GLY A 13 -3.56 -40.49 -54.83
C GLY A 13 -3.63 -40.54 -53.29
N SER A 14 -2.65 -39.98 -52.58
CA SER A 14 -2.58 -40.03 -51.11
C SER A 14 -3.67 -39.18 -50.44
N PRO A 15 -4.65 -39.78 -49.73
CA PRO A 15 -5.70 -39.02 -49.03
C PRO A 15 -5.14 -38.16 -47.90
N GLU A 16 -4.06 -38.62 -47.27
CA GLU A 16 -3.32 -37.89 -46.24
C GLU A 16 -2.70 -36.61 -46.79
N ARG A 17 -1.91 -36.74 -47.87
CA ARG A 17 -1.24 -35.59 -48.49
C ARG A 17 -2.27 -34.57 -48.98
N LEU A 18 -3.36 -35.06 -49.57
CA LEU A 18 -4.45 -34.21 -50.04
C LEU A 18 -5.11 -33.45 -48.89
N ALA A 19 -5.34 -34.07 -47.73
CA ALA A 19 -5.89 -33.40 -46.55
C ALA A 19 -4.92 -32.37 -45.96
N ILE A 20 -3.62 -32.69 -45.87
CA ILE A 20 -2.57 -31.78 -45.42
C ILE A 20 -2.51 -30.54 -46.32
N ASP A 21 -2.44 -30.73 -47.64
CA ASP A 21 -2.35 -29.63 -48.60
C ASP A 21 -3.68 -28.83 -48.67
N THR A 22 -4.82 -29.44 -48.35
CA THR A 22 -6.09 -28.72 -48.13
C THR A 22 -5.98 -27.76 -46.93
N ILE A 23 -5.43 -28.19 -45.80
CA ILE A 23 -5.22 -27.33 -44.61
C ILE A 23 -4.29 -26.16 -44.96
N ARG A 24 -3.18 -26.44 -45.68
CA ARG A 24 -2.23 -25.41 -46.12
C ARG A 24 -2.89 -24.37 -47.01
N THR A 25 -3.61 -24.82 -48.04
CA THR A 25 -4.22 -23.93 -49.03
C THR A 25 -5.40 -23.14 -48.48
N LEU A 26 -6.23 -23.72 -47.61
CA LEU A 26 -7.25 -22.96 -46.87
C LEU A 26 -6.62 -21.85 -46.02
N SER A 27 -5.52 -22.15 -45.33
CA SER A 27 -4.80 -21.17 -44.52
C SER A 27 -4.24 -20.01 -45.37
N MET A 28 -3.60 -20.32 -46.50
CA MET A 28 -3.10 -19.31 -47.43
C MET A 28 -4.22 -18.44 -48.00
N ASP A 29 -5.30 -19.07 -48.47
CA ASP A 29 -6.41 -18.37 -49.14
C ASP A 29 -7.17 -17.46 -48.17
N ALA A 30 -7.40 -17.90 -46.93
CA ALA A 30 -8.06 -17.10 -45.91
C ALA A 30 -7.24 -15.86 -45.53
N VAL A 31 -5.94 -16.02 -45.30
CA VAL A 31 -5.05 -14.89 -44.97
C VAL A 31 -4.95 -13.92 -46.15
N HIS A 32 -4.89 -14.44 -47.38
CA HIS A 32 -4.87 -13.60 -48.58
C HIS A 32 -6.17 -12.80 -48.76
N ALA A 33 -7.33 -13.45 -48.59
CA ALA A 33 -8.63 -12.78 -48.68
C ALA A 33 -8.81 -11.71 -47.59
N ALA A 34 -8.38 -12.00 -46.36
CA ALA A 34 -8.40 -11.05 -45.25
C ALA A 34 -7.34 -9.94 -45.39
N LYS A 35 -6.33 -10.14 -46.25
CA LYS A 35 -5.10 -9.31 -46.34
C LYS A 35 -4.41 -9.14 -44.98
N SER A 36 -4.57 -10.15 -44.11
CA SER A 36 -4.18 -10.11 -42.71
C SER A 36 -4.09 -11.52 -42.14
N GLY A 37 -3.01 -11.84 -41.42
CA GLY A 37 -2.85 -13.12 -40.72
C GLY A 37 -1.49 -13.75 -40.95
N HIS A 38 -1.34 -14.97 -40.44
CA HIS A 38 -0.08 -15.71 -40.44
C HIS A 38 -0.25 -16.98 -41.26
N ILE A 39 0.60 -17.17 -42.27
CA ILE A 39 0.55 -18.30 -43.21
C ILE A 39 1.61 -19.35 -42.92
N GLY A 40 2.80 -18.91 -42.49
CA GLY A 40 3.97 -19.77 -42.42
C GLY A 40 3.82 -20.93 -41.44
N THR A 41 3.45 -20.64 -40.20
CA THR A 41 3.27 -21.67 -39.16
C THR A 41 2.11 -22.63 -39.49
N PRO A 42 0.90 -22.17 -39.93
CA PRO A 42 -0.13 -23.09 -40.39
C PRO A 42 0.32 -24.02 -41.51
N MET A 43 1.12 -23.52 -42.46
CA MET A 43 1.63 -24.35 -43.57
C MET A 43 2.62 -25.41 -43.10
N ALA A 44 3.54 -25.02 -42.19
CA ALA A 44 4.54 -25.91 -41.60
C ALA A 44 3.89 -27.03 -40.76
N LEU A 45 2.91 -26.68 -39.92
CA LEU A 45 2.31 -27.59 -38.94
C LEU A 45 1.06 -28.33 -39.44
N ALA A 46 0.63 -28.13 -40.69
CA ALA A 46 -0.48 -28.88 -41.27
C ALA A 46 -0.31 -30.42 -41.16
N PRO A 47 0.87 -31.03 -41.41
CA PRO A 47 1.05 -32.47 -41.23
C PRO A 47 0.97 -32.91 -39.76
N VAL A 48 1.49 -32.10 -38.83
CA VAL A 48 1.45 -32.37 -37.38
C VAL A 48 -0.01 -32.32 -36.89
N GLY A 49 -0.74 -31.26 -37.24
CA GLY A 49 -2.15 -31.10 -36.92
C GLY A 49 -3.00 -32.22 -37.53
N TYR A 50 -2.76 -32.58 -38.79
CA TYR A 50 -3.41 -33.71 -39.45
C TYR A 50 -3.15 -35.01 -38.68
N THR A 51 -1.89 -35.33 -38.38
CA THR A 51 -1.50 -36.59 -37.73
C THR A 51 -2.14 -36.71 -36.36
N LEU A 52 -2.00 -35.67 -35.52
CA LEU A 52 -2.58 -35.65 -34.17
C LEU A 52 -4.11 -35.83 -34.21
N TRP A 53 -4.81 -35.00 -34.99
CA TRP A 53 -6.28 -35.03 -35.02
C TRP A 53 -6.82 -36.29 -35.69
N SER A 54 -6.26 -36.69 -36.83
CA SER A 54 -6.78 -37.83 -37.61
C SER A 54 -6.37 -39.18 -37.05
N GLN A 55 -5.44 -39.28 -36.09
CA GLN A 55 -4.99 -40.58 -35.56
C GLN A 55 -5.10 -40.73 -34.03
N PHE A 56 -4.89 -39.66 -33.26
CA PHE A 56 -4.71 -39.77 -31.80
C PHE A 56 -5.77 -39.04 -30.99
N LEU A 57 -6.13 -37.81 -31.37
CA LEU A 57 -6.99 -36.94 -30.55
C LEU A 57 -8.35 -37.58 -30.29
N ARG A 58 -8.65 -37.85 -29.02
CA ARG A 58 -9.93 -38.39 -28.57
C ARG A 58 -10.96 -37.27 -28.47
N THR A 59 -11.72 -37.07 -29.55
CA THR A 59 -12.79 -36.07 -29.60
C THR A 59 -13.94 -36.57 -30.47
N ASP A 60 -15.16 -36.07 -30.22
CA ASP A 60 -16.32 -36.34 -31.05
C ASP A 60 -16.85 -35.03 -31.64
N PRO A 61 -16.78 -34.84 -32.97
CA PRO A 61 -17.29 -33.64 -33.63
C PRO A 61 -18.77 -33.35 -33.35
N ASP A 62 -19.58 -34.36 -33.02
CA ASP A 62 -21.01 -34.20 -32.69
C ASP A 62 -21.26 -33.89 -31.20
N ALA A 63 -20.23 -33.97 -30.33
CA ALA A 63 -20.29 -33.51 -28.94
C ALA A 63 -18.94 -32.88 -28.53
N PRO A 64 -18.61 -31.69 -29.03
CA PRO A 64 -17.34 -31.03 -28.76
C PRO A 64 -17.21 -30.56 -27.31
N ASP A 65 -18.27 -30.61 -26.52
CA ASP A 65 -18.30 -30.35 -25.08
C ASP A 65 -18.11 -31.63 -24.24
N TRP A 66 -17.90 -32.81 -24.85
CA TRP A 66 -17.68 -34.07 -24.11
C TRP A 66 -16.62 -33.89 -23.01
N PRO A 67 -16.97 -34.10 -21.71
CA PRO A 67 -16.05 -33.77 -20.62
C PRO A 67 -14.76 -34.58 -20.59
N ASN A 68 -14.73 -35.81 -21.12
CA ASN A 68 -13.53 -36.66 -21.13
C ASN A 68 -12.85 -36.71 -22.51
N ARG A 69 -13.10 -35.73 -23.39
CA ARG A 69 -12.32 -35.56 -24.63
C ARG A 69 -10.89 -35.11 -24.29
N ASP A 70 -9.95 -35.43 -25.16
CA ASP A 70 -8.61 -34.84 -25.12
C ASP A 70 -8.69 -33.34 -25.37
N ARG A 71 -7.80 -32.58 -24.73
CA ARG A 71 -7.71 -31.12 -24.93
C ARG A 71 -6.64 -30.81 -25.97
N PHE A 72 -6.98 -29.94 -26.92
CA PHE A 72 -6.03 -29.40 -27.88
C PHE A 72 -5.88 -27.88 -27.69
N VAL A 73 -4.67 -27.46 -27.30
CA VAL A 73 -4.31 -26.05 -27.10
C VAL A 73 -3.36 -25.60 -28.20
N LEU A 74 -3.73 -24.53 -28.92
CA LEU A 74 -2.84 -23.88 -29.88
C LEU A 74 -2.17 -22.67 -29.20
N SER A 75 -1.05 -22.88 -28.49
CA SER A 75 -0.32 -21.81 -27.80
C SER A 75 0.31 -20.81 -28.77
N VAL A 76 0.73 -21.28 -29.96
CA VAL A 76 1.03 -20.45 -31.13
C VAL A 76 -0.26 -19.90 -31.76
N GLY A 77 -1.02 -19.12 -30.98
CA GLY A 77 -2.35 -18.64 -31.38
C GLY A 77 -2.36 -17.83 -32.69
N HIS A 78 -1.21 -17.30 -33.10
CA HIS A 78 -1.08 -16.61 -34.38
C HIS A 78 -1.36 -17.54 -35.58
N ALA A 79 -1.13 -18.85 -35.43
CA ALA A 79 -1.43 -19.90 -36.39
C ALA A 79 -2.91 -20.33 -36.41
N SER A 80 -3.83 -19.43 -36.05
CA SER A 80 -5.27 -19.70 -35.89
C SER A 80 -5.94 -20.40 -37.08
N MET A 81 -5.51 -20.10 -38.31
CA MET A 81 -6.03 -20.76 -39.51
C MET A 81 -5.74 -22.27 -39.59
N LEU A 82 -4.69 -22.75 -38.92
CA LEU A 82 -4.47 -24.19 -38.74
C LEU A 82 -5.65 -24.81 -37.98
N LEU A 83 -5.97 -24.24 -36.81
CA LEU A 83 -7.06 -24.73 -35.96
C LEU A 83 -8.42 -24.60 -36.65
N TYR A 84 -8.71 -23.47 -37.30
CA TYR A 84 -9.99 -23.31 -38.00
C TYR A 84 -10.15 -24.28 -39.17
N SER A 85 -9.07 -24.56 -39.92
CA SER A 85 -9.09 -25.58 -40.98
C SER A 85 -9.31 -26.98 -40.40
N LEU A 86 -8.65 -27.33 -39.29
CA LEU A 86 -8.85 -28.61 -38.61
C LEU A 86 -10.30 -28.76 -38.10
N LEU A 87 -10.86 -27.74 -37.46
CA LEU A 87 -12.26 -27.73 -36.99
C LEU A 87 -13.25 -27.87 -38.13
N HIS A 88 -13.00 -27.16 -39.24
CA HIS A 88 -13.83 -27.22 -40.44
C HIS A 88 -13.84 -28.62 -41.05
N LEU A 89 -12.66 -29.19 -41.31
CA LEU A 89 -12.53 -30.51 -41.93
C LEU A 89 -12.98 -31.64 -41.00
N ALA A 90 -12.83 -31.48 -39.69
CA ALA A 90 -13.33 -32.43 -38.70
C ALA A 90 -14.86 -32.44 -38.60
N GLY A 91 -15.54 -31.41 -39.13
CA GLY A 91 -17.00 -31.31 -39.12
C GLY A 91 -17.57 -31.04 -37.72
N VAL A 92 -16.82 -30.35 -36.86
CA VAL A 92 -17.24 -30.03 -35.49
C VAL A 92 -18.56 -29.28 -35.50
N LYS A 93 -19.51 -29.69 -34.65
CA LYS A 93 -20.81 -29.04 -34.51
C LYS A 93 -20.73 -27.82 -33.61
N GLU A 94 -21.42 -26.77 -33.99
CA GLU A 94 -21.51 -25.56 -33.18
C GLU A 94 -22.37 -25.81 -31.93
N ILE A 95 -21.90 -25.24 -30.82
CA ILE A 95 -22.63 -25.10 -29.57
C ILE A 95 -22.92 -23.61 -29.35
N ASP A 96 -24.17 -23.28 -29.02
CA ASP A 96 -24.56 -21.91 -28.67
C ASP A 96 -24.10 -21.50 -27.27
N LYS A 97 -24.32 -20.24 -26.91
CA LYS A 97 -23.96 -19.68 -25.59
C LYS A 97 -24.62 -20.39 -24.39
N ASP A 98 -25.70 -21.13 -24.61
CA ASP A 98 -26.42 -21.86 -23.57
C ASP A 98 -25.98 -23.33 -23.50
N GLY A 99 -24.95 -23.73 -24.27
CA GLY A 99 -24.44 -25.09 -24.30
C GLY A 99 -25.24 -26.04 -25.20
N ARG A 100 -26.10 -25.53 -26.10
CA ARG A 100 -26.93 -26.38 -26.98
C ARG A 100 -26.34 -26.51 -28.38
N LEU A 101 -26.39 -27.72 -28.94
CA LEU A 101 -26.03 -27.96 -30.34
C LEU A 101 -26.96 -27.20 -31.29
N THR A 102 -26.39 -26.43 -32.22
CA THR A 102 -27.19 -25.65 -33.19
C THR A 102 -27.51 -26.42 -34.46
N GLY A 103 -26.83 -27.55 -34.67
CA GLY A 103 -26.88 -28.34 -35.92
C GLY A 103 -26.02 -27.78 -37.06
N LYS A 104 -25.44 -26.59 -36.89
CA LYS A 104 -24.52 -25.96 -37.86
C LYS A 104 -23.08 -26.41 -37.60
N PRO A 105 -22.18 -26.30 -38.59
CA PRO A 105 -20.74 -26.44 -38.33
C PRO A 105 -20.26 -25.31 -37.41
N ALA A 106 -19.33 -25.65 -36.51
CA ALA A 106 -18.58 -24.71 -35.68
C ALA A 106 -17.81 -23.71 -36.55
N VAL A 107 -17.15 -24.23 -37.60
CA VAL A 107 -16.46 -23.46 -38.62
C VAL A 107 -16.91 -23.96 -40.00
N SER A 108 -17.67 -23.14 -40.73
CA SER A 108 -18.01 -23.39 -42.13
C SER A 108 -16.91 -22.86 -43.07
N LEU A 109 -16.96 -23.26 -44.35
CA LEU A 109 -16.07 -22.69 -45.36
C LEU A 109 -16.32 -21.18 -45.54
N GLN A 110 -17.55 -20.71 -45.31
CA GLN A 110 -17.86 -19.29 -45.34
C GLN A 110 -17.20 -18.55 -44.17
N ASP A 111 -17.21 -19.14 -42.96
CA ASP A 111 -16.48 -18.56 -41.82
C ASP A 111 -14.98 -18.48 -42.10
N ILE A 112 -14.38 -19.46 -42.80
CA ILE A 112 -12.98 -19.39 -43.25
C ILE A 112 -12.76 -18.24 -44.25
N LYS A 113 -13.68 -18.01 -45.18
CA LYS A 113 -13.60 -16.87 -46.12
C LYS A 113 -13.72 -15.53 -45.39
N ASP A 114 -14.47 -15.49 -44.31
CA ASP A 114 -14.68 -14.33 -43.45
C ASP A 114 -13.64 -14.24 -42.31
N PHE A 115 -12.47 -14.87 -42.45
CA PHE A 115 -11.38 -14.79 -41.50
C PHE A 115 -11.02 -13.33 -41.17
N ARG A 116 -10.88 -13.04 -39.85
CA ARG A 116 -10.57 -11.70 -39.31
C ARG A 116 -11.59 -10.60 -39.65
N GLN A 117 -12.80 -10.96 -40.08
CA GLN A 117 -13.88 -9.99 -40.31
C GLN A 117 -14.75 -9.81 -39.06
N ILE A 118 -15.37 -8.63 -38.93
CA ILE A 118 -16.26 -8.33 -37.80
C ILE A 118 -17.42 -9.33 -37.72
N GLY A 119 -17.66 -9.89 -36.53
CA GLY A 119 -18.71 -10.88 -36.30
C GLY A 119 -18.45 -12.27 -36.85
N SER A 120 -17.29 -12.51 -37.48
CA SER A 120 -16.89 -13.83 -37.95
C SER A 120 -16.52 -14.77 -36.79
N LYS A 121 -16.78 -16.07 -36.94
CA LYS A 121 -16.36 -17.13 -36.01
C LYS A 121 -14.89 -17.52 -36.11
N THR A 122 -14.13 -16.86 -36.98
CA THR A 122 -12.70 -17.12 -37.20
C THR A 122 -11.89 -15.84 -36.92
N PRO A 123 -11.82 -15.40 -35.64
CA PRO A 123 -11.05 -14.23 -35.25
C PRO A 123 -9.56 -14.42 -35.49
N GLY A 124 -8.78 -13.34 -35.46
CA GLY A 124 -7.37 -13.36 -35.83
C GLY A 124 -6.49 -14.27 -34.96
N HIS A 125 -6.88 -14.48 -33.70
CA HIS A 125 -6.34 -15.47 -32.77
C HIS A 125 -7.52 -16.27 -32.18
N PRO A 126 -7.33 -17.52 -31.71
CA PRO A 126 -8.41 -18.34 -31.18
C PRO A 126 -9.05 -17.69 -29.95
N GLU A 127 -10.38 -17.64 -29.91
CA GLU A 127 -11.15 -17.10 -28.80
C GLU A 127 -12.12 -18.16 -28.25
N TYR A 128 -11.94 -18.53 -26.98
CA TYR A 128 -12.84 -19.42 -26.24
C TYR A 128 -14.26 -18.82 -26.18
N ARG A 129 -15.29 -19.67 -26.25
CA ARG A 129 -16.74 -19.33 -26.41
C ARG A 129 -17.15 -18.64 -27.71
N HIS A 130 -16.22 -18.02 -28.43
CA HIS A 130 -16.49 -17.41 -29.72
C HIS A 130 -16.49 -18.43 -30.86
N THR A 131 -15.58 -19.42 -30.79
CA THR A 131 -15.47 -20.51 -31.76
C THR A 131 -15.57 -21.87 -31.05
N THR A 132 -16.60 -22.67 -31.32
CA THR A 132 -16.71 -24.03 -30.75
C THR A 132 -15.52 -24.89 -31.17
N GLY A 133 -14.93 -25.61 -30.23
CA GLY A 133 -13.72 -26.43 -30.45
C GLY A 133 -12.40 -25.70 -30.19
N VAL A 134 -12.44 -24.39 -29.87
CA VAL A 134 -11.31 -23.68 -29.26
C VAL A 134 -11.33 -23.89 -27.74
N GLU A 135 -10.34 -24.61 -27.21
CA GLU A 135 -10.27 -24.96 -25.78
C GLU A 135 -9.91 -23.78 -24.86
N THR A 136 -9.16 -22.81 -25.36
CA THR A 136 -8.72 -21.62 -24.63
C THR A 136 -8.42 -20.49 -25.58
N THR A 137 -8.65 -19.24 -25.15
CA THR A 137 -8.14 -18.08 -25.87
C THR A 137 -6.62 -18.05 -25.80
N THR A 138 -5.96 -17.94 -26.95
CA THR A 138 -4.51 -17.79 -27.08
C THR A 138 -4.18 -16.61 -27.99
N GLY A 139 -2.91 -16.25 -28.11
CA GLY A 139 -2.44 -15.06 -28.82
C GLY A 139 -1.30 -14.40 -28.07
N PRO A 140 -1.48 -14.02 -26.79
CA PRO A 140 -0.35 -13.74 -25.91
C PRO A 140 0.46 -15.03 -25.71
N LEU A 141 1.72 -15.02 -26.15
CA LEU A 141 2.58 -16.20 -26.19
C LEU A 141 2.86 -16.75 -24.79
N GLY A 142 3.16 -18.05 -24.70
CA GLY A 142 3.42 -18.78 -23.45
C GLY A 142 2.19 -19.07 -22.57
N GLN A 143 1.10 -18.30 -22.71
CA GLN A 143 -0.13 -18.50 -21.92
C GLN A 143 -0.85 -19.83 -22.21
N GLY A 144 -0.89 -20.23 -23.49
CA GLY A 144 -1.48 -21.52 -23.88
C GLY A 144 -0.75 -22.70 -23.22
N CYS A 145 0.57 -22.62 -23.15
CA CYS A 145 1.39 -23.56 -22.40
C CYS A 145 0.97 -23.65 -20.92
N GLY A 146 0.86 -22.50 -20.23
CA GLY A 146 0.39 -22.46 -18.84
C GLY A 146 -1.04 -23.00 -18.64
N ASN A 147 -1.97 -22.64 -19.54
CA ASN A 147 -3.35 -23.16 -19.50
C ASN A 147 -3.38 -24.68 -19.71
N SER A 148 -2.54 -25.23 -20.59
CA SER A 148 -2.46 -26.68 -20.81
C SER A 148 -2.01 -27.45 -19.56
N VAL A 149 -1.09 -26.88 -18.77
CA VAL A 149 -0.70 -27.45 -17.47
C VAL A 149 -1.88 -27.46 -16.50
N GLY A 150 -2.68 -26.39 -16.48
CA GLY A 150 -3.91 -26.32 -15.70
C GLY A 150 -4.95 -27.36 -16.10
N MET A 151 -5.14 -27.60 -17.40
CA MET A 151 -6.01 -28.65 -17.90
C MET A 151 -5.52 -30.05 -17.49
N ALA A 152 -4.21 -30.30 -17.55
CA ALA A 152 -3.62 -31.57 -17.14
C ALA A 152 -3.75 -31.81 -15.62
N ILE A 153 -3.55 -30.76 -14.80
CA ILE A 153 -3.79 -30.80 -13.35
C ILE A 153 -5.26 -31.12 -13.04
N ALA A 154 -6.19 -30.46 -13.76
CA ALA A 154 -7.61 -30.68 -13.55
C ALA A 154 -8.03 -32.12 -13.87
N GLU A 155 -7.54 -32.69 -14.98
CA GLU A 155 -7.76 -34.11 -15.28
C GLU A 155 -7.27 -35.01 -14.16
N ARG A 156 -6.03 -34.81 -13.69
CA ARG A 156 -5.44 -35.65 -12.63
C ARG A 156 -6.22 -35.57 -11.33
N TRP A 157 -6.71 -34.39 -10.98
CA TRP A 157 -7.57 -34.22 -9.81
C TRP A 157 -8.93 -34.88 -9.98
N LEU A 158 -9.59 -34.67 -11.13
CA LEU A 158 -10.88 -35.29 -11.46
C LEU A 158 -10.78 -36.81 -11.46
N ALA A 159 -9.74 -37.38 -12.09
CA ALA A 159 -9.46 -38.81 -12.10
C ALA A 159 -9.25 -39.33 -10.67
N ALA A 160 -8.40 -38.67 -9.86
CA ALA A 160 -8.14 -39.10 -8.48
C ALA A 160 -9.38 -39.05 -7.58
N ARG A 161 -10.31 -38.11 -7.82
CA ARG A 161 -11.55 -38.00 -7.05
C ARG A 161 -12.62 -38.99 -7.51
N TYR A 162 -12.83 -39.11 -8.82
CA TYR A 162 -14.03 -39.73 -9.37
C TYR A 162 -13.80 -41.11 -9.98
N ASN A 163 -12.58 -41.48 -10.37
CA ASN A 163 -12.33 -42.82 -10.88
C ASN A 163 -12.48 -43.86 -9.76
N ARG A 164 -13.02 -45.02 -10.11
CA ARG A 164 -13.14 -46.19 -9.24
C ARG A 164 -12.74 -47.43 -10.02
N ASP A 165 -12.57 -48.56 -9.33
CA ASP A 165 -12.30 -49.83 -9.98
C ASP A 165 -13.39 -50.14 -11.02
N GLY A 166 -12.98 -50.30 -12.28
CA GLY A 166 -13.91 -50.52 -13.41
C GLY A 166 -14.62 -49.27 -13.94
N PHE A 167 -14.31 -48.07 -13.40
CA PHE A 167 -14.89 -46.79 -13.80
C PHE A 167 -13.80 -45.71 -14.00
N PRO A 168 -13.02 -45.75 -15.09
CA PRO A 168 -12.14 -44.66 -15.49
C PRO A 168 -12.95 -43.50 -16.10
N ILE A 169 -13.63 -42.73 -15.25
CA ILE A 169 -14.47 -41.61 -15.69
C ILE A 169 -13.64 -40.51 -16.36
N PHE A 170 -12.41 -40.28 -15.88
CA PHE A 170 -11.47 -39.35 -16.49
C PHE A 170 -10.12 -40.02 -16.74
N ASP A 171 -9.60 -39.87 -17.95
CA ASP A 171 -8.34 -40.45 -18.41
C ASP A 171 -7.85 -39.77 -19.71
N HIS A 172 -8.19 -38.49 -19.92
CA HIS A 172 -7.89 -37.77 -21.16
C HIS A 172 -6.49 -37.14 -21.15
N ASP A 173 -5.96 -36.94 -22.35
CA ASP A 173 -4.70 -36.25 -22.57
C ASP A 173 -4.88 -34.77 -22.93
N VAL A 174 -3.81 -34.02 -22.74
CA VAL A 174 -3.70 -32.60 -23.09
C VAL A 174 -2.54 -32.41 -24.04
N TYR A 175 -2.85 -31.93 -25.24
CA TYR A 175 -1.88 -31.60 -26.27
C TYR A 175 -1.76 -30.09 -26.42
N CYS A 176 -0.53 -29.57 -26.44
CA CYS A 176 -0.26 -28.15 -26.65
C CYS A 176 0.73 -27.96 -27.79
N LEU A 177 0.33 -27.24 -28.84
CA LEU A 177 1.22 -26.82 -29.92
C LEU A 177 1.84 -25.46 -29.55
N ALA A 178 3.16 -25.42 -29.47
CA ALA A 178 3.95 -24.25 -29.14
C ALA A 178 5.02 -23.99 -30.21
N GLY A 179 5.69 -22.84 -30.14
CA GLY A 179 6.75 -22.43 -31.06
C GLY A 179 7.79 -21.59 -30.32
N ASP A 180 8.79 -21.09 -31.03
CA ASP A 180 9.95 -20.41 -30.44
C ASP A 180 9.55 -19.29 -29.48
N GLY A 181 8.64 -18.41 -29.91
CA GLY A 181 8.15 -17.31 -29.08
C GLY A 181 7.45 -17.76 -27.79
N CYS A 182 6.85 -18.95 -27.75
CA CYS A 182 6.35 -19.50 -26.48
C CYS A 182 7.49 -20.01 -25.58
N MET A 183 8.57 -20.55 -26.15
CA MET A 183 9.70 -21.09 -25.39
C MET A 183 10.61 -20.00 -24.81
N MET A 184 10.60 -18.81 -25.42
CA MET A 184 11.27 -17.60 -24.89
C MET A 184 10.53 -16.97 -23.70
N GLU A 185 9.22 -17.18 -23.60
CA GLU A 185 8.39 -16.55 -22.57
C GLU A 185 8.61 -17.19 -21.19
N GLY A 186 8.84 -16.36 -20.17
CA GLY A 186 9.10 -16.80 -18.80
C GLY A 186 7.97 -17.66 -18.21
N VAL A 187 6.71 -17.30 -18.52
CA VAL A 187 5.52 -18.06 -18.07
C VAL A 187 5.52 -19.51 -18.53
N ALA A 188 6.04 -19.81 -19.73
CA ALA A 188 6.12 -21.18 -20.23
C ALA A 188 7.19 -21.99 -19.47
N SER A 189 8.30 -21.34 -19.08
CA SER A 189 9.35 -21.95 -18.28
C SER A 189 8.88 -22.26 -16.86
N GLU A 190 8.16 -21.33 -16.22
CA GLU A 190 7.50 -21.54 -14.93
C GLU A 190 6.53 -22.72 -14.98
N ALA A 191 5.65 -22.75 -16.00
CA ALA A 191 4.67 -23.81 -16.20
C ALA A 191 5.32 -25.16 -16.48
N ALA A 192 6.38 -25.21 -17.31
CA ALA A 192 7.11 -26.42 -17.63
C ALA A 192 7.82 -27.00 -16.39
N SER A 193 8.44 -26.14 -15.59
CA SER A 193 9.05 -26.52 -14.31
C SER A 193 8.02 -27.12 -13.35
N LEU A 194 6.84 -26.51 -13.21
CA LEU A 194 5.76 -27.01 -12.37
C LEU A 194 5.22 -28.37 -12.87
N ALA A 195 4.97 -28.51 -14.17
CA ALA A 195 4.46 -29.75 -14.75
C ALA A 195 5.43 -30.92 -14.62
N GLY A 196 6.73 -30.67 -14.81
CA GLY A 196 7.79 -31.66 -14.59
C GLY A 196 7.87 -32.10 -13.12
N HIS A 197 7.83 -31.14 -12.19
CA HIS A 197 7.76 -31.42 -10.75
C HIS A 197 6.55 -32.29 -10.39
N LEU A 198 5.38 -31.98 -10.95
CA LEU A 198 4.14 -32.70 -10.68
C LEU A 198 4.02 -34.04 -11.44
N LYS A 199 4.93 -34.34 -12.36
CA LYS A 199 4.93 -35.56 -13.18
C LYS A 199 3.63 -35.76 -13.98
N LEU A 200 3.17 -34.71 -14.66
CA LEU A 200 1.91 -34.72 -15.42
C LEU A 200 2.04 -35.52 -16.73
N SER A 201 1.96 -36.84 -16.64
CA SER A 201 2.12 -37.75 -17.79
C SER A 201 1.01 -37.70 -18.85
N ASN A 202 -0.10 -37.01 -18.58
CA ASN A 202 -1.15 -36.74 -19.56
C ASN A 202 -0.90 -35.46 -20.37
N LEU A 203 0.27 -34.82 -20.23
CA LEU A 203 0.61 -33.58 -20.93
C LEU A 203 1.68 -33.81 -22.00
N CYS A 204 1.36 -33.43 -23.24
CA CYS A 204 2.26 -33.45 -24.38
C CYS A 204 2.39 -32.05 -24.98
N TRP A 205 3.59 -31.47 -24.95
CA TRP A 205 3.91 -30.27 -25.72
C TRP A 205 4.56 -30.67 -27.04
N ILE A 206 4.08 -30.10 -28.14
CA ILE A 206 4.65 -30.25 -29.48
C ILE A 206 5.19 -28.89 -29.88
N TYR A 207 6.51 -28.78 -29.92
CA TYR A 207 7.23 -27.55 -30.19
C TYR A 207 7.65 -27.48 -31.66
N ASP A 208 7.09 -26.51 -32.38
CA ASP A 208 7.52 -26.11 -33.71
C ASP A 208 8.87 -25.38 -33.65
N SER A 209 9.96 -26.14 -33.81
CA SER A 209 11.33 -25.63 -33.87
C SER A 209 11.70 -25.31 -35.31
N ASN A 210 11.24 -24.16 -35.81
CA ASN A 210 11.46 -23.73 -37.20
C ASN A 210 12.61 -22.72 -37.36
N HIS A 211 13.24 -22.31 -36.25
CA HIS A 211 14.36 -21.37 -36.19
C HIS A 211 14.06 -19.96 -36.72
N VAL A 212 12.78 -19.55 -36.74
CA VAL A 212 12.35 -18.24 -37.22
C VAL A 212 11.38 -17.57 -36.24
N THR A 213 11.67 -16.32 -35.91
CA THR A 213 10.76 -15.41 -35.20
C THR A 213 10.27 -14.28 -36.11
N ILE A 214 9.52 -13.32 -35.56
CA ILE A 214 9.06 -12.14 -36.31
C ILE A 214 10.25 -11.34 -36.87
N GLU A 215 11.33 -11.20 -36.10
CA GLU A 215 12.44 -10.30 -36.44
C GLU A 215 13.47 -10.95 -37.38
N GLY A 216 13.55 -12.28 -37.42
CA GLY A 216 14.56 -12.98 -38.20
C GLY A 216 14.76 -14.43 -37.74
N GLY A 217 15.98 -14.93 -37.92
CA GLY A 217 16.40 -16.22 -37.36
C GLY A 217 16.39 -16.17 -35.83
N THR A 218 16.17 -17.33 -35.19
CA THR A 218 16.22 -17.43 -33.73
C THR A 218 17.60 -17.14 -33.16
N ASP A 219 18.68 -17.34 -33.93
CA ASP A 219 20.07 -17.06 -33.55
C ASP A 219 20.33 -15.59 -33.15
N LEU A 220 19.41 -14.68 -33.49
CA LEU A 220 19.45 -13.29 -33.05
C LEU A 220 19.23 -13.13 -31.53
N ALA A 221 18.44 -14.00 -30.89
CA ALA A 221 18.03 -13.83 -29.49
C ALA A 221 17.65 -15.12 -28.72
N PHE A 222 17.76 -16.29 -29.35
CA PHE A 222 17.33 -17.57 -28.82
C PHE A 222 18.14 -18.74 -29.41
N ASP A 223 19.26 -19.04 -28.76
CA ASP A 223 20.25 -20.05 -29.14
C ASP A 223 20.47 -21.14 -28.07
N GLU A 224 19.58 -21.20 -27.08
CA GLU A 224 19.60 -22.23 -26.05
C GLU A 224 19.15 -23.62 -26.58
N ASP A 225 19.59 -24.67 -25.89
CA ASP A 225 19.07 -26.02 -26.13
C ASP A 225 17.78 -26.23 -25.34
N VAL A 226 16.66 -26.01 -26.01
CA VAL A 226 15.31 -26.21 -25.44
C VAL A 226 15.10 -27.65 -24.97
N GLY A 227 15.61 -28.63 -25.72
CA GLY A 227 15.46 -30.04 -25.35
C GLY A 227 16.15 -30.34 -24.02
N GLN A 228 17.40 -29.90 -23.86
CA GLN A 228 18.13 -30.05 -22.59
C GLN A 228 17.48 -29.28 -21.43
N ARG A 229 16.92 -28.09 -21.68
CA ARG A 229 16.19 -27.34 -20.64
C ARG A 229 14.96 -28.10 -20.16
N PHE A 230 14.22 -28.75 -21.06
CA PHE A 230 13.05 -29.57 -20.70
C PHE A 230 13.43 -30.87 -20.01
N ASP A 231 14.51 -31.54 -20.43
CA ASP A 231 15.06 -32.69 -19.73
C ASP A 231 15.45 -32.32 -18.29
N ALA A 232 16.06 -31.14 -18.08
CA ALA A 232 16.38 -30.61 -16.76
C ALA A 232 15.14 -30.32 -15.88
N TYR A 233 13.99 -30.00 -16.48
CA TYR A 233 12.72 -29.90 -15.75
C TYR A 233 12.09 -31.27 -15.43
N GLY A 234 12.62 -32.37 -15.98
CA GLY A 234 12.13 -33.74 -15.78
C GLY A 234 11.12 -34.19 -16.83
N TRP A 235 11.14 -33.61 -18.03
CA TRP A 235 10.29 -34.01 -19.15
C TRP A 235 10.90 -35.16 -19.96
N HIS A 236 10.06 -35.95 -20.63
CA HIS A 236 10.51 -36.86 -21.68
C HIS A 236 10.66 -36.08 -22.99
N VAL A 237 11.85 -36.07 -23.59
CA VAL A 237 12.14 -35.25 -24.78
C VAL A 237 12.36 -36.13 -26.00
N ILE A 238 11.65 -35.82 -27.09
CA ILE A 238 11.68 -36.55 -28.36
C ILE A 238 11.92 -35.55 -29.48
N HIS A 239 12.79 -35.89 -30.43
CA HIS A 239 13.04 -35.08 -31.63
C HIS A 239 12.42 -35.73 -32.86
N VAL A 240 11.80 -34.92 -33.70
CA VAL A 240 11.29 -35.27 -35.03
C VAL A 240 11.95 -34.33 -36.03
N ASP A 241 12.76 -34.87 -36.93
CA ASP A 241 13.62 -34.08 -37.82
C ASP A 241 12.88 -33.41 -38.99
N ASP A 242 11.67 -33.88 -39.33
CA ASP A 242 10.85 -33.30 -40.39
C ASP A 242 9.37 -33.34 -40.01
N ALA A 243 8.75 -32.17 -39.87
CA ALA A 243 7.32 -32.02 -39.63
C ALA A 243 6.46 -32.74 -40.68
N ASN A 244 6.94 -32.96 -41.91
CA ASN A 244 6.21 -33.67 -42.96
C ASN A 244 6.27 -35.21 -42.85
N ASP A 245 7.16 -35.75 -42.03
CA ASP A 245 7.18 -37.19 -41.75
C ASP A 245 6.11 -37.53 -40.70
N THR A 246 4.88 -37.69 -41.18
CA THR A 246 3.71 -38.02 -40.34
C THR A 246 3.87 -39.35 -39.60
N LYS A 247 4.70 -40.27 -40.09
CA LYS A 247 5.00 -41.52 -39.38
C LYS A 247 5.92 -41.27 -38.20
N ALA A 248 6.94 -40.42 -38.35
CA ALA A 248 7.80 -40.02 -37.24
C ALA A 248 7.01 -39.22 -36.18
N VAL A 249 6.13 -38.31 -36.62
CA VAL A 249 5.21 -37.59 -35.71
C VAL A 249 4.29 -38.57 -34.97
N ALA A 250 3.70 -39.55 -35.67
CA ALA A 250 2.86 -40.57 -35.05
C ALA A 250 3.63 -41.39 -34.02
N ALA A 251 4.85 -41.86 -34.35
CA ALA A 251 5.69 -42.61 -33.42
C ALA A 251 6.09 -41.79 -32.17
N ALA A 252 6.32 -40.48 -32.32
CA ALA A 252 6.58 -39.61 -31.19
C ALA A 252 5.34 -39.46 -30.28
N ILE A 253 4.14 -39.35 -30.84
CA ILE A 253 2.90 -39.30 -30.05
C ILE A 253 2.62 -40.66 -29.39
N GLU A 254 2.90 -41.79 -30.05
CA GLU A 254 2.81 -43.12 -29.44
C GLU A 254 3.76 -43.26 -28.23
N SER A 255 4.98 -42.72 -28.34
CA SER A 255 5.95 -42.67 -27.24
C SER A 255 5.41 -41.83 -26.06
N PHE A 256 4.75 -40.70 -26.33
CA PHE A 256 4.01 -39.95 -25.30
C PHE A 256 2.93 -40.82 -24.63
N LYS A 257 2.08 -41.50 -25.42
CA LYS A 257 1.01 -42.37 -24.88
C LYS A 257 1.55 -43.53 -24.03
N ALA A 258 2.77 -43.99 -24.33
CA ALA A 258 3.47 -45.01 -23.54
C ALA A 258 4.17 -44.47 -22.28
N THR A 259 4.34 -43.15 -22.18
CA THR A 259 5.04 -42.49 -21.06
C THR A 259 4.06 -42.18 -19.94
N THR A 260 4.11 -42.94 -18.85
CA THR A 260 3.12 -42.83 -17.76
C THR A 260 3.59 -42.05 -16.55
N ASP A 261 4.86 -41.64 -16.50
CA ASP A 261 5.52 -41.14 -15.29
C ASP A 261 6.00 -39.67 -15.35
N ARG A 262 5.90 -38.99 -16.50
CA ARG A 262 6.34 -37.60 -16.69
C ARG A 262 5.69 -36.95 -17.93
N PRO A 263 5.61 -35.60 -18.02
CA PRO A 263 5.15 -34.92 -19.23
C PRO A 263 6.13 -35.11 -20.40
N THR A 264 5.65 -34.97 -21.64
CA THR A 264 6.47 -35.15 -22.86
C THR A 264 6.58 -33.87 -23.69
N MET A 265 7.78 -33.59 -24.18
CA MET A 265 8.11 -32.55 -25.16
C MET A 265 8.54 -33.22 -26.47
N ILE A 266 7.80 -32.95 -27.54
CA ILE A 266 8.15 -33.36 -28.90
C ILE A 266 8.67 -32.13 -29.64
N VAL A 267 9.99 -32.07 -29.85
CA VAL A 267 10.65 -31.04 -30.65
C VAL A 267 10.52 -31.44 -32.12
N VAL A 268 9.74 -30.69 -32.88
CA VAL A 268 9.49 -30.94 -34.31
C VAL A 268 10.22 -29.88 -35.12
N HIS A 269 11.20 -30.31 -35.90
CA HIS A 269 11.88 -29.44 -36.86
C HIS A 269 10.97 -29.23 -38.08
N SER A 270 10.69 -27.98 -38.40
CA SER A 270 9.83 -27.61 -39.52
C SER A 270 10.43 -26.47 -40.35
N ILE A 271 9.89 -26.26 -41.56
CA ILE A 271 10.26 -25.13 -42.41
C ILE A 271 9.05 -24.21 -42.50
N ILE A 272 9.12 -23.05 -41.84
CA ILE A 272 8.05 -22.04 -41.88
C ILE A 272 7.74 -21.64 -43.34
N GLY A 273 6.46 -21.60 -43.71
CA GLY A 273 6.06 -21.29 -45.09
C GLY A 273 6.44 -22.36 -46.12
N TYR A 274 6.63 -23.60 -45.67
CA TYR A 274 7.00 -24.77 -46.48
C TYR A 274 6.41 -24.76 -47.89
N GLY A 275 7.25 -24.94 -48.92
CA GLY A 275 6.81 -25.00 -50.33
C GLY A 275 6.59 -23.65 -51.03
N SER A 276 6.70 -22.53 -50.32
CA SER A 276 6.67 -21.18 -50.92
C SER A 276 8.06 -20.66 -51.29
N SER A 277 8.10 -19.57 -52.07
CA SER A 277 9.32 -18.83 -52.44
C SER A 277 10.04 -18.19 -51.23
N ILE A 278 9.33 -17.99 -50.12
CA ILE A 278 9.81 -17.34 -48.90
C ILE A 278 9.99 -18.33 -47.73
N ALA A 279 9.94 -19.63 -48.00
CA ALA A 279 10.07 -20.68 -46.99
C ALA A 279 11.37 -20.55 -46.19
N GLY A 280 11.32 -20.80 -44.88
CA GLY A 280 12.47 -20.72 -43.98
C GLY A 280 12.91 -19.28 -43.65
N THR A 281 12.09 -18.27 -43.94
CA THR A 281 12.42 -16.87 -43.67
C THR A 281 11.35 -16.19 -42.82
N ALA A 282 11.72 -15.13 -42.09
CA ALA A 282 10.78 -14.32 -41.29
C ALA A 282 9.64 -13.71 -42.12
N LYS A 283 9.82 -13.52 -43.43
CA LYS A 283 8.74 -13.06 -44.34
C LYS A 283 7.53 -13.99 -44.34
N ALA A 284 7.73 -15.30 -44.12
CA ALA A 284 6.64 -16.26 -44.05
C ALA A 284 5.82 -16.16 -42.75
N HIS A 285 6.28 -15.42 -41.73
CA HIS A 285 5.63 -15.36 -40.43
C HIS A 285 4.28 -14.61 -40.49
N GLY A 286 4.31 -13.31 -40.79
CA GLY A 286 3.15 -12.42 -40.63
C GLY A 286 2.76 -11.59 -41.86
N GLU A 287 3.49 -11.70 -42.97
CA GLU A 287 3.15 -11.03 -44.22
C GLU A 287 2.19 -11.91 -45.04
N ALA A 288 1.14 -11.30 -45.61
CA ALA A 288 0.29 -12.00 -46.57
C ALA A 288 1.07 -12.20 -47.88
N MET A 289 1.09 -13.44 -48.38
CA MET A 289 1.67 -13.75 -49.70
C MET A 289 0.94 -13.00 -50.82
N THR A 290 1.68 -12.63 -51.86
CA THR A 290 1.11 -12.09 -53.09
C THR A 290 0.31 -13.17 -53.83
N GLY A 291 -0.59 -12.75 -54.73
CA GLY A 291 -1.34 -13.70 -55.55
C GLY A 291 -0.43 -14.63 -56.36
N ASP A 292 0.69 -14.12 -56.88
CA ASP A 292 1.65 -14.92 -57.64
C ASP A 292 2.42 -15.91 -56.76
N ASP A 293 2.79 -15.52 -55.52
CA ASP A 293 3.41 -16.43 -54.56
C ASP A 293 2.47 -17.57 -54.18
N ILE A 294 1.17 -17.29 -54.00
CA ILE A 294 0.16 -18.32 -53.70
C ILE A 294 0.00 -19.28 -54.88
N ARG A 295 -0.10 -18.76 -56.11
CA ARG A 295 -0.17 -19.57 -57.33
C ARG A 295 1.08 -20.46 -57.47
N GLY A 296 2.26 -19.89 -57.25
CA GLY A 296 3.53 -20.63 -57.26
C GLY A 296 3.62 -21.71 -56.19
N THR A 297 3.14 -21.43 -54.97
CA THR A 297 3.10 -22.38 -53.86
C THR A 297 2.11 -23.51 -54.15
N LYS A 298 0.92 -23.20 -54.67
CA LYS A 298 -0.05 -24.21 -55.14
C LYS A 298 0.56 -25.11 -56.21
N LYS A 299 1.25 -24.54 -57.19
CA LYS A 299 1.98 -25.30 -58.21
C LYS A 299 3.02 -26.24 -57.59
N ALA A 300 3.78 -25.78 -56.59
CA ALA A 300 4.80 -26.58 -55.91
C ALA A 300 4.19 -27.79 -55.17
N TYR A 301 2.97 -27.64 -54.63
CA TYR A 301 2.24 -28.77 -54.06
C TYR A 301 1.63 -29.71 -55.12
N GLY A 302 1.45 -29.25 -56.36
CA GLY A 302 0.65 -29.96 -57.37
C GLY A 302 -0.85 -29.66 -57.27
N TRP A 303 -1.19 -28.51 -56.68
CA TRP A 303 -2.52 -27.98 -56.49
C TRP A 303 -2.93 -27.03 -57.65
N PRO A 304 -4.22 -26.90 -58.01
CA PRO A 304 -4.63 -26.01 -59.10
C PRO A 304 -4.36 -24.55 -58.75
N GLU A 305 -3.49 -23.91 -59.52
CA GLU A 305 -2.95 -22.56 -59.25
C GLU A 305 -4.06 -21.52 -59.06
N ASP A 306 -5.12 -21.57 -59.89
CA ASP A 306 -6.18 -20.55 -59.95
C ASP A 306 -7.41 -20.88 -59.06
N SER A 307 -7.34 -21.96 -58.29
CA SER A 307 -8.40 -22.32 -57.34
C SER A 307 -8.25 -21.53 -56.03
N SER A 308 -9.35 -21.13 -55.40
CA SER A 308 -9.36 -20.52 -54.06
C SER A 308 -10.40 -21.17 -53.18
N PHE A 309 -10.07 -21.39 -51.91
CA PHE A 309 -10.93 -22.07 -50.93
C PHE A 309 -11.40 -23.45 -51.42
N LEU A 310 -10.54 -24.15 -52.17
CA LEU A 310 -10.83 -25.48 -52.69
C LEU A 310 -10.75 -26.50 -51.56
N VAL A 311 -11.84 -27.22 -51.34
CA VAL A 311 -11.88 -28.42 -50.51
C VAL A 311 -12.22 -29.58 -51.45
N PRO A 312 -11.25 -30.46 -51.78
CA PRO A 312 -11.49 -31.58 -52.69
C PRO A 312 -12.52 -32.59 -52.13
N ASP A 313 -13.29 -33.18 -53.04
CA ASP A 313 -14.24 -34.25 -52.69
C ASP A 313 -13.50 -35.42 -52.00
N GLY A 314 -14.02 -35.93 -50.89
CA GLY A 314 -13.41 -37.03 -50.13
C GLY A 314 -12.49 -36.60 -48.98
N VAL A 315 -12.00 -35.36 -48.95
CA VAL A 315 -11.16 -34.86 -47.84
C VAL A 315 -11.96 -34.74 -46.54
N PRO A 316 -13.14 -34.08 -46.51
CA PRO A 316 -13.97 -34.03 -45.31
C PRO A 316 -14.41 -35.43 -44.83
N GLU A 317 -14.76 -36.32 -45.76
CA GLU A 317 -15.15 -37.70 -45.44
C GLU A 317 -13.99 -38.50 -44.86
N HIS A 318 -12.78 -38.36 -45.41
CA HIS A 318 -11.56 -39.01 -44.91
C HIS A 318 -11.16 -38.49 -43.53
N PHE A 319 -10.98 -37.17 -43.40
CA PHE A 319 -10.47 -36.55 -42.18
C PHE A 319 -11.51 -36.56 -41.04
N GLY A 320 -12.71 -36.04 -41.31
CA GLY A 320 -13.81 -36.05 -40.35
C GLY A 320 -14.29 -37.47 -40.02
N GLY A 321 -14.27 -38.38 -41.01
CA GLY A 321 -14.59 -39.80 -40.80
C GLY A 321 -13.58 -40.52 -39.90
N ALA A 322 -12.28 -40.24 -40.03
CA ALA A 322 -11.26 -40.81 -39.15
C ALA A 322 -11.49 -40.40 -37.68
N ILE A 323 -11.77 -39.11 -37.44
CA ILE A 323 -12.03 -38.57 -36.10
C ILE A 323 -13.33 -39.14 -35.53
N ALA A 324 -14.44 -39.01 -36.27
CA ALA A 324 -15.75 -39.50 -35.83
C ALA A 324 -15.76 -41.03 -35.63
N GLY A 325 -15.05 -41.77 -36.47
CA GLY A 325 -14.91 -43.23 -36.40
C GLY A 325 -14.24 -43.72 -35.12
N ARG A 326 -13.33 -42.92 -34.52
CA ARG A 326 -12.76 -43.20 -33.20
C ARG A 326 -13.56 -42.57 -32.06
N GLY A 327 -13.93 -41.31 -32.20
CA GLY A 327 -14.54 -40.51 -31.14
C GLY A 327 -15.94 -40.99 -30.72
N LYS A 328 -16.82 -41.28 -31.69
CA LYS A 328 -18.20 -41.67 -31.41
C LYS A 328 -18.30 -42.95 -30.58
N PRO A 329 -17.60 -44.06 -30.92
CA PRO A 329 -17.58 -45.25 -30.08
C PRO A 329 -17.06 -44.98 -28.66
N LEU A 330 -15.96 -44.23 -28.51
CA LEU A 330 -15.37 -43.92 -27.21
C LEU A 330 -16.32 -43.07 -26.34
N ARG A 331 -17.00 -42.08 -26.93
CA ARG A 331 -18.01 -41.29 -26.22
C ARG A 331 -19.21 -42.15 -25.82
N ALA A 332 -19.69 -43.02 -26.70
CA ALA A 332 -20.82 -43.91 -26.41
C ALA A 332 -20.50 -44.87 -25.26
N GLU A 333 -19.28 -45.45 -25.26
CA GLU A 333 -18.79 -46.28 -24.16
C GLU A 333 -18.71 -45.48 -22.85
N TRP A 334 -18.16 -44.27 -22.90
CA TRP A 334 -18.08 -43.39 -21.73
C TRP A 334 -19.45 -43.00 -21.17
N LEU A 335 -20.44 -42.72 -22.02
CA LEU A 335 -21.82 -42.43 -21.61
C LEU A 335 -22.46 -43.65 -20.93
N ALA A 336 -22.33 -44.84 -21.52
CA ALA A 336 -22.82 -46.09 -20.91
C ALA A 336 -22.10 -46.40 -19.59
N MET A 337 -20.80 -46.09 -19.49
CA MET A 337 -20.03 -46.20 -18.25
C MET A 337 -20.56 -45.23 -17.19
N ARG A 338 -20.89 -43.98 -17.55
CA ARG A 338 -21.46 -42.99 -16.63
C ARG A 338 -22.82 -43.38 -16.09
N GLU A 339 -23.68 -43.99 -16.90
CA GLU A 339 -24.98 -44.50 -16.44
C GLU A 339 -24.79 -45.59 -15.37
N ARG A 340 -23.85 -46.53 -15.60
CA ARG A 340 -23.49 -47.54 -14.59
C ARG A 340 -22.84 -46.92 -13.36
N TYR A 341 -21.98 -45.92 -13.54
CA TYR A 341 -21.33 -45.20 -12.44
C TYR A 341 -22.35 -44.47 -11.56
N ALA A 342 -23.37 -43.85 -12.14
CA ALA A 342 -24.43 -43.17 -11.38
C ALA A 342 -25.22 -44.11 -10.46
N GLN A 343 -25.33 -45.39 -10.82
CA GLN A 343 -25.95 -46.40 -9.97
C GLN A 343 -25.00 -46.90 -8.88
N ALA A 344 -23.71 -47.06 -9.20
CA ALA A 344 -22.70 -47.55 -8.27
C ALA A 344 -22.25 -46.49 -7.24
N GLU A 345 -22.15 -45.23 -7.66
CA GLU A 345 -21.57 -44.12 -6.91
C GLU A 345 -22.48 -42.87 -6.96
N PRO A 346 -23.74 -42.96 -6.48
CA PRO A 346 -24.75 -41.93 -6.70
C PRO A 346 -24.38 -40.56 -6.13
N ALA A 347 -23.65 -40.51 -5.01
CA ALA A 347 -23.20 -39.26 -4.41
C ALA A 347 -22.18 -38.52 -5.30
N LEU A 348 -21.19 -39.26 -5.82
CA LEU A 348 -20.16 -38.69 -6.70
C LEU A 348 -20.71 -38.35 -8.08
N ALA A 349 -21.65 -39.15 -8.59
CA ALA A 349 -22.36 -38.82 -9.82
C ALA A 349 -23.15 -37.52 -9.70
N LYS A 350 -23.80 -37.27 -8.56
CA LYS A 350 -24.48 -36.00 -8.28
C LYS A 350 -23.49 -34.81 -8.24
N GLU A 351 -22.30 -34.99 -7.69
CA GLU A 351 -21.24 -33.97 -7.75
C GLU A 351 -20.83 -33.68 -9.19
N LEU A 352 -20.61 -34.72 -10.01
CA LEU A 352 -20.26 -34.56 -11.43
C LEU A 352 -21.36 -33.87 -12.23
N GLU A 353 -22.62 -34.19 -11.98
CA GLU A 353 -23.75 -33.47 -12.58
C GLU A 353 -23.73 -31.99 -12.23
N ALA A 354 -23.44 -31.65 -10.96
CA ALA A 354 -23.31 -30.26 -10.53
C ALA A 354 -22.11 -29.55 -11.20
N ILE A 355 -20.95 -30.21 -11.30
CA ILE A 355 -19.76 -29.69 -11.99
C ILE A 355 -20.07 -29.38 -13.47
N PHE A 356 -20.65 -30.33 -14.21
CA PHE A 356 -20.93 -30.14 -15.63
C PHE A 356 -22.08 -29.16 -15.89
N ALA A 357 -23.04 -29.06 -14.98
CA ALA A 357 -24.10 -28.06 -15.02
C ALA A 357 -23.68 -26.70 -14.44
N ASP A 358 -22.41 -26.56 -14.04
CA ASP A 358 -21.84 -25.37 -13.44
C ASP A 358 -22.63 -24.82 -12.22
N ARG A 359 -23.13 -25.75 -11.40
CA ARG A 359 -23.99 -25.49 -10.25
C ARG A 359 -23.21 -25.72 -8.95
N LEU A 360 -23.33 -24.78 -8.02
CA LEU A 360 -22.82 -24.98 -6.66
C LEU A 360 -23.70 -25.99 -5.90
N PRO A 361 -23.14 -26.77 -4.96
CA PRO A 361 -23.92 -27.62 -4.07
C PRO A 361 -24.96 -26.83 -3.27
N ASP A 362 -26.11 -27.44 -2.99
CA ASP A 362 -27.11 -26.85 -2.11
C ASP A 362 -26.50 -26.60 -0.72
N GLY A 363 -26.65 -25.38 -0.20
CA GLY A 363 -26.11 -25.00 1.12
C GLY A 363 -24.58 -24.88 1.19
N TRP A 364 -23.89 -24.73 0.06
CA TRP A 364 -22.42 -24.59 0.01
C TRP A 364 -21.87 -23.49 0.94
N ASP A 365 -22.64 -22.41 1.16
CA ASP A 365 -22.26 -21.24 1.96
C ASP A 365 -22.83 -21.25 3.39
N ALA A 366 -23.54 -22.31 3.78
CA ALA A 366 -24.25 -22.38 5.06
C ALA A 366 -23.32 -22.34 6.30
N ALA A 367 -22.07 -22.78 6.14
CA ALA A 367 -21.07 -22.80 7.20
C ALA A 367 -20.28 -21.47 7.32
N ILE A 368 -20.47 -20.52 6.39
CA ILE A 368 -19.73 -19.25 6.42
C ILE A 368 -20.07 -18.50 7.73
N PRO A 369 -19.06 -18.15 8.55
CA PRO A 369 -19.31 -17.54 9.85
C PRO A 369 -19.82 -16.10 9.74
N THR A 370 -20.57 -15.68 10.74
CA THR A 370 -20.79 -14.27 11.08
C THR A 370 -19.76 -13.83 12.12
N PHE A 371 -19.23 -12.62 11.97
CA PHE A 371 -18.20 -12.10 12.87
C PHE A 371 -18.83 -11.05 13.81
N PRO A 372 -18.70 -11.21 15.14
CA PRO A 372 -19.21 -10.22 16.10
C PRO A 372 -18.42 -8.91 16.00
N ALA A 373 -19.05 -7.81 16.42
CA ALA A 373 -18.39 -6.51 16.49
C ALA A 373 -17.15 -6.59 17.39
N ASP A 374 -16.03 -6.07 16.89
CA ASP A 374 -14.75 -6.05 17.61
C ASP A 374 -13.90 -4.88 17.12
N GLN A 375 -13.54 -3.98 18.04
CA GLN A 375 -12.74 -2.79 17.74
C GLN A 375 -11.31 -3.13 17.31
N LYS A 376 -10.72 -4.20 17.85
CA LYS A 376 -9.42 -4.70 17.39
C LYS A 376 -9.58 -5.38 16.03
N GLY A 377 -10.63 -6.17 15.91
CA GLY A 377 -11.02 -6.88 14.70
C GLY A 377 -9.97 -7.88 14.24
N ILE A 378 -9.96 -8.13 12.93
CA ILE A 378 -9.17 -9.20 12.29
C ILE A 378 -8.73 -8.73 10.90
N ALA A 379 -7.57 -9.20 10.42
CA ALA A 379 -7.15 -8.88 9.07
C ALA A 379 -8.08 -9.56 8.06
N THR A 380 -8.40 -8.91 6.94
CA THR A 380 -9.34 -9.52 5.99
C THR A 380 -8.76 -10.75 5.31
N ARG A 381 -7.43 -10.91 5.27
CA ARG A 381 -6.78 -12.18 4.84
C ARG A 381 -7.06 -13.33 5.81
N ASP A 382 -7.02 -13.08 7.12
CA ASP A 382 -7.28 -14.10 8.15
C ASP A 382 -8.78 -14.45 8.17
N ALA A 383 -9.66 -13.46 8.05
CA ALA A 383 -11.10 -13.70 7.85
C ALA A 383 -11.35 -14.47 6.55
N GLY A 384 -10.64 -14.13 5.47
CA GLY A 384 -10.73 -14.79 4.16
C GLY A 384 -10.36 -16.27 4.25
N GLY A 385 -9.28 -16.60 4.96
CA GLY A 385 -8.88 -17.98 5.24
C GLY A 385 -9.92 -18.76 6.06
N LYS A 386 -10.54 -18.13 7.07
CA LYS A 386 -11.63 -18.74 7.86
C LYS A 386 -12.86 -19.02 7.00
N VAL A 387 -13.24 -18.08 6.14
CA VAL A 387 -14.38 -18.25 5.23
C VAL A 387 -14.09 -19.32 4.16
N LEU A 388 -12.89 -19.32 3.58
CA LEU A 388 -12.44 -20.39 2.66
C LEU A 388 -12.57 -21.77 3.31
N ASN A 389 -12.08 -21.93 4.53
CA ASN A 389 -12.15 -23.21 5.27
C ASN A 389 -13.56 -23.60 5.69
N ALA A 390 -14.48 -22.64 5.82
CA ALA A 390 -15.90 -22.93 6.03
C ALA A 390 -16.59 -23.41 4.74
N ILE A 391 -16.18 -22.90 3.58
CA ILE A 391 -16.74 -23.27 2.26
C ILE A 391 -16.21 -24.62 1.78
N ALA A 392 -14.90 -24.85 1.94
CA ALA A 392 -14.20 -25.95 1.29
C ALA A 392 -14.77 -27.36 1.59
N PRO A 393 -15.30 -27.70 2.78
CA PRO A 393 -15.95 -28.99 3.01
C PRO A 393 -17.19 -29.23 2.16
N ASN A 394 -17.93 -28.17 1.83
CA ASN A 394 -19.19 -28.24 1.09
C ASN A 394 -19.03 -27.99 -0.41
N LEU A 395 -17.85 -27.56 -0.88
CA LEU A 395 -17.53 -27.39 -2.30
C LEU A 395 -16.24 -28.16 -2.64
N PRO A 396 -16.33 -29.48 -2.88
CA PRO A 396 -15.15 -30.33 -3.01
C PRO A 396 -14.21 -29.96 -4.15
N TRP A 397 -14.74 -29.46 -5.26
CA TRP A 397 -13.98 -29.02 -6.44
C TRP A 397 -13.52 -27.55 -6.38
N LEU A 398 -13.57 -26.93 -5.19
CA LEU A 398 -12.76 -25.75 -4.86
C LEU A 398 -11.32 -26.20 -4.61
N VAL A 399 -10.43 -25.90 -5.56
CA VAL A 399 -9.04 -26.37 -5.58
C VAL A 399 -8.14 -25.18 -5.89
N GLY A 400 -7.05 -25.00 -5.14
CA GLY A 400 -6.21 -23.84 -5.38
C GLY A 400 -5.03 -23.79 -4.44
N GLY A 401 -4.38 -22.64 -4.40
CA GLY A 401 -3.23 -22.45 -3.54
C GLY A 401 -2.56 -21.12 -3.78
N SER A 402 -1.26 -21.09 -3.53
CA SER A 402 -0.49 -19.84 -3.54
C SER A 402 0.85 -19.97 -4.27
N ALA A 403 1.35 -18.84 -4.76
CA ALA A 403 2.73 -18.72 -5.22
C ALA A 403 3.70 -18.65 -4.02
N ASP A 404 3.91 -19.79 -3.34
CA ASP A 404 4.77 -19.94 -2.14
C ASP A 404 4.39 -19.09 -0.90
N LEU A 405 3.18 -18.51 -0.89
CA LEU A 405 2.75 -17.55 0.13
C LEU A 405 1.56 -18.02 0.98
N ALA A 406 1.22 -19.31 1.02
CA ALA A 406 0.03 -19.82 1.72
C ALA A 406 -0.02 -19.42 3.20
N PRO A 407 1.07 -19.48 3.98
CA PRO A 407 1.08 -19.02 5.37
C PRO A 407 0.83 -17.51 5.53
N SER A 408 1.21 -16.71 4.53
CA SER A 408 1.09 -15.25 4.53
C SER A 408 -0.25 -14.76 3.98
N THR A 409 -0.77 -15.42 2.95
CA THR A 409 -2.06 -15.15 2.29
C THR A 409 -3.23 -15.80 3.02
N LYS A 410 -2.97 -16.78 3.89
CA LYS A 410 -3.97 -17.52 4.69
C LYS A 410 -4.93 -18.35 3.85
N THR A 411 -4.41 -18.97 2.80
CA THR A 411 -5.22 -19.67 1.76
C THR A 411 -5.08 -21.19 1.77
N LEU A 412 -4.53 -21.76 2.85
CA LEU A 412 -4.48 -23.21 3.04
C LEU A 412 -5.88 -23.74 3.38
N ILE A 413 -6.34 -24.76 2.67
CA ILE A 413 -7.51 -25.57 3.05
C ILE A 413 -7.05 -26.66 4.01
N GLU A 414 -7.45 -26.51 5.28
CA GLU A 414 -7.12 -27.43 6.36
C GLU A 414 -7.64 -28.84 6.08
N GLY A 415 -6.80 -29.85 6.33
CA GLY A 415 -7.17 -31.26 6.15
C GLY A 415 -7.35 -31.74 4.70
N ALA A 416 -7.22 -30.88 3.68
CA ALA A 416 -7.47 -31.25 2.29
C ALA A 416 -6.25 -31.79 1.51
N GLY A 417 -5.08 -31.92 2.16
CA GLY A 417 -3.85 -32.44 1.57
C GLY A 417 -3.26 -31.57 0.45
N SER A 418 -2.04 -31.89 0.03
CA SER A 418 -1.36 -31.22 -1.09
C SER A 418 -1.62 -31.94 -2.40
N PHE A 419 -1.87 -31.19 -3.48
CA PHE A 419 -1.82 -31.74 -4.84
C PHE A 419 -0.36 -31.96 -5.22
N GLN A 420 0.06 -33.22 -5.32
CA GLN A 420 1.45 -33.60 -5.61
C GLN A 420 1.51 -34.99 -6.23
N THR A 421 2.67 -35.35 -6.80
CA THR A 421 2.92 -36.70 -7.31
C THR A 421 2.58 -37.77 -6.26
N GLY A 422 1.81 -38.79 -6.67
CA GLY A 422 1.33 -39.85 -5.79
C GLY A 422 0.12 -39.48 -4.92
N SER A 423 -0.34 -38.22 -4.95
CA SER A 423 -1.50 -37.75 -4.20
C SER A 423 -2.23 -36.62 -4.95
N TYR A 424 -2.74 -36.92 -6.15
CA TYR A 424 -3.45 -35.93 -6.97
C TYR A 424 -4.86 -35.56 -6.48
N ALA A 425 -5.38 -36.23 -5.44
CA ALA A 425 -6.67 -35.86 -4.83
C ALA A 425 -6.57 -34.62 -3.90
N GLY A 426 -5.36 -34.19 -3.53
CA GLY A 426 -5.15 -33.05 -2.65
C GLY A 426 -5.67 -31.74 -3.27
N ARG A 427 -6.11 -30.79 -2.43
CA ARG A 427 -6.72 -29.53 -2.89
C ARG A 427 -5.86 -28.29 -2.68
N ASN A 428 -4.71 -28.43 -2.03
CA ASN A 428 -3.73 -27.37 -1.87
C ASN A 428 -2.62 -27.51 -2.91
N LEU A 429 -2.58 -26.60 -3.88
CA LEU A 429 -1.54 -26.48 -4.90
C LEU A 429 -0.37 -25.63 -4.39
N HIS A 430 0.84 -26.14 -4.54
CA HIS A 430 2.07 -25.41 -4.25
C HIS A 430 2.69 -24.96 -5.58
N PHE A 431 2.35 -23.74 -6.01
CA PHE A 431 2.81 -23.23 -7.30
C PHE A 431 4.30 -22.89 -7.32
N GLY A 432 4.93 -22.69 -6.15
CA GLY A 432 6.23 -22.03 -6.02
C GLY A 432 6.16 -20.54 -6.37
N VAL A 433 7.29 -19.84 -6.43
CA VAL A 433 7.35 -18.41 -6.78
C VAL A 433 7.16 -18.24 -8.29
N ARG A 434 5.91 -18.38 -8.75
CA ARG A 434 5.52 -18.51 -10.17
C ARG A 434 4.16 -17.88 -10.42
N GLU A 435 3.99 -16.60 -10.11
CA GLU A 435 2.70 -15.90 -10.22
C GLU A 435 2.12 -15.97 -11.63
N HIS A 436 2.96 -15.77 -12.66
CA HIS A 436 2.51 -15.74 -14.04
C HIS A 436 1.94 -17.10 -14.44
N ALA A 437 2.68 -18.20 -14.22
CA ALA A 437 2.17 -19.54 -14.49
C ALA A 437 1.01 -19.93 -13.58
N MET A 438 1.01 -19.54 -12.29
CA MET A 438 -0.11 -19.78 -11.38
C MET A 438 -1.41 -19.22 -11.98
N GLY A 439 -1.39 -17.99 -12.49
CA GLY A 439 -2.53 -17.37 -13.17
C GLY A 439 -3.01 -18.15 -14.40
N SER A 440 -2.10 -18.59 -15.27
CA SER A 440 -2.46 -19.39 -16.45
C SER A 440 -2.98 -20.78 -16.07
N VAL A 441 -2.38 -21.42 -15.08
CA VAL A 441 -2.77 -22.75 -14.60
C VAL A 441 -4.19 -22.72 -14.03
N VAL A 442 -4.54 -21.72 -13.22
CA VAL A 442 -5.92 -21.63 -12.71
C VAL A 442 -6.93 -21.33 -13.82
N ASN A 443 -6.55 -20.63 -14.89
CA ASN A 443 -7.41 -20.51 -16.08
C ASN A 443 -7.65 -21.87 -16.74
N GLY A 444 -6.60 -22.67 -16.94
CA GLY A 444 -6.70 -24.04 -17.47
C GLY A 444 -7.58 -24.97 -16.63
N MET A 445 -7.49 -24.83 -15.30
CA MET A 445 -8.35 -25.57 -14.37
C MET A 445 -9.82 -25.16 -14.48
N ALA A 446 -10.12 -23.87 -14.60
CA ALA A 446 -11.49 -23.37 -14.77
C ALA A 446 -12.09 -23.82 -16.12
N LEU A 447 -11.29 -23.81 -17.20
CA LEU A 447 -11.67 -24.35 -18.51
C LEU A 447 -11.98 -25.86 -18.46
N SER A 448 -11.51 -26.55 -17.41
CA SER A 448 -11.74 -27.97 -17.13
C SER A 448 -12.71 -28.21 -15.97
N HIS A 449 -13.67 -27.30 -15.77
CA HIS A 449 -14.79 -27.37 -14.83
C HIS A 449 -14.48 -27.31 -13.33
N LEU A 450 -13.22 -27.13 -12.92
CA LEU A 450 -12.93 -26.90 -11.49
C LEU A 450 -13.36 -25.48 -11.07
N ARG A 451 -13.43 -25.24 -9.75
CA ARG A 451 -13.54 -23.89 -9.17
C ARG A 451 -12.20 -23.50 -8.59
N PRO A 452 -11.30 -22.91 -9.40
CA PRO A 452 -9.95 -22.65 -8.95
C PRO A 452 -9.82 -21.33 -8.20
N TYR A 453 -8.87 -21.29 -7.27
CA TYR A 453 -8.36 -20.03 -6.73
C TYR A 453 -6.83 -19.98 -6.76
N SER A 454 -6.30 -18.77 -6.82
CA SER A 454 -4.86 -18.49 -6.74
C SER A 454 -4.61 -17.40 -5.70
N ALA A 455 -3.45 -17.43 -5.03
CA ALA A 455 -3.11 -16.45 -4.00
C ALA A 455 -1.67 -15.95 -4.06
N THR A 456 -1.50 -14.62 -3.98
CA THR A 456 -0.19 -13.95 -3.82
C THR A 456 -0.37 -12.58 -3.12
N PHE A 457 0.70 -11.82 -2.96
CA PHE A 457 0.61 -10.42 -2.54
C PHE A 457 0.09 -9.54 -3.67
N PHE A 458 -0.67 -8.51 -3.33
CA PHE A 458 -1.38 -7.73 -4.33
C PHE A 458 -0.44 -6.96 -5.27
N ILE A 459 0.71 -6.53 -4.76
CA ILE A 459 1.77 -5.90 -5.55
C ILE A 459 2.30 -6.82 -6.66
N PHE A 460 2.27 -8.14 -6.45
CA PHE A 460 2.72 -9.13 -7.45
C PHE A 460 1.63 -9.49 -8.48
N LEU A 461 0.48 -8.80 -8.46
CA LEU A 461 -0.43 -8.77 -9.61
C LEU A 461 0.33 -8.45 -10.90
N ASP A 462 1.34 -7.59 -10.84
CA ASP A 462 2.08 -7.15 -12.02
C ASP A 462 2.78 -8.30 -12.74
N TYR A 463 3.19 -9.36 -12.02
CA TYR A 463 3.73 -10.59 -12.61
C TYR A 463 2.66 -11.45 -13.28
N MET A 464 1.39 -11.34 -12.87
CA MET A 464 0.30 -12.18 -13.38
C MET A 464 -0.87 -11.41 -13.98
N ARG A 465 -0.65 -10.16 -14.41
CA ARG A 465 -1.69 -9.35 -15.06
C ARG A 465 -2.17 -9.96 -16.38
N PRO A 466 -1.29 -10.47 -17.27
CA PRO A 466 -1.73 -11.08 -18.52
C PRO A 466 -2.71 -12.28 -18.36
N PRO A 467 -2.49 -13.27 -17.48
CA PRO A 467 -3.47 -14.33 -17.28
C PRO A 467 -4.76 -13.84 -16.60
N VAL A 468 -4.74 -12.84 -15.72
CA VAL A 468 -5.95 -12.21 -15.16
C VAL A 468 -6.80 -11.57 -16.26
N ARG A 469 -6.15 -10.86 -17.21
CA ARG A 469 -6.83 -10.31 -18.39
C ARG A 469 -7.46 -11.40 -19.25
N LEU A 470 -6.76 -12.51 -19.47
CA LEU A 470 -7.29 -13.64 -20.24
C LEU A 470 -8.45 -14.34 -19.53
N ALA A 471 -8.42 -14.45 -18.20
CA ALA A 471 -9.55 -14.97 -17.41
C ALA A 471 -10.82 -14.13 -17.65
N ALA A 472 -10.67 -12.81 -17.70
CA ALA A 472 -11.78 -11.89 -17.91
C ALA A 472 -12.30 -11.96 -19.36
N LEU A 473 -11.39 -11.99 -20.35
CA LEU A 473 -11.74 -12.14 -21.77
C LEU A 473 -12.46 -13.47 -22.05
N MET A 474 -12.05 -14.54 -21.39
CA MET A 474 -12.65 -15.87 -21.51
C MET A 474 -13.87 -16.07 -20.61
N GLU A 475 -14.23 -15.08 -19.78
CA GLU A 475 -15.34 -15.15 -18.84
C GLU A 475 -15.25 -16.37 -17.88
N LEU A 476 -14.06 -16.61 -17.31
CA LEU A 476 -13.81 -17.75 -16.43
C LEU A 476 -14.07 -17.41 -14.96
N GLY A 477 -14.74 -18.29 -14.23
CA GLY A 477 -15.01 -18.18 -12.79
C GLY A 477 -13.81 -18.48 -11.89
N VAL A 478 -12.69 -17.82 -12.15
CA VAL A 478 -11.47 -17.90 -11.33
C VAL A 478 -11.55 -16.92 -10.17
N THR A 479 -11.19 -17.36 -8.95
CA THR A 479 -11.04 -16.47 -7.80
C THR A 479 -9.56 -16.13 -7.58
N PHE A 480 -9.17 -14.88 -7.85
CA PHE A 480 -7.85 -14.37 -7.55
C PHE A 480 -7.84 -13.74 -6.15
N ILE A 481 -7.02 -14.24 -5.24
CA ILE A 481 -6.88 -13.74 -3.87
C ILE A 481 -5.58 -12.95 -3.78
N PHE A 482 -5.71 -11.64 -3.62
CA PHE A 482 -4.59 -10.74 -3.44
C PHE A 482 -4.60 -10.23 -2.01
N THR A 483 -3.52 -10.46 -1.27
CA THR A 483 -3.40 -9.97 0.13
C THR A 483 -2.35 -8.86 0.22
N HIS A 484 -2.19 -8.23 1.40
CA HIS A 484 -1.20 -7.16 1.58
C HIS A 484 -1.51 -5.99 0.62
N ASP A 485 -2.71 -5.43 0.76
CA ASP A 485 -3.39 -4.62 -0.25
C ASP A 485 -2.95 -3.16 -0.38
N SER A 486 -2.09 -2.65 0.50
CA SER A 486 -1.83 -1.21 0.65
C SER A 486 -0.51 -0.94 1.38
N ILE A 487 -0.19 0.34 1.65
CA ILE A 487 0.89 0.72 2.58
C ILE A 487 0.74 0.12 4.00
N GLY A 488 -0.43 -0.46 4.33
CA GLY A 488 -0.63 -1.29 5.52
C GLY A 488 0.31 -2.50 5.62
N VAL A 489 1.05 -2.85 4.55
CA VAL A 489 2.19 -3.78 4.63
C VAL A 489 3.22 -3.32 5.65
N GLY A 490 3.56 -2.03 5.70
CA GLY A 490 4.54 -1.50 6.64
C GLY A 490 5.98 -1.75 6.19
N GLU A 491 6.73 -2.52 6.98
CA GLU A 491 8.19 -2.53 6.98
C GLU A 491 8.84 -3.09 5.69
N ASP A 492 8.14 -3.92 4.91
CA ASP A 492 8.67 -4.44 3.63
C ASP A 492 8.90 -3.32 2.60
N GLY A 493 8.28 -2.16 2.80
CA GLY A 493 8.56 -0.95 2.04
C GLY A 493 7.95 -0.90 0.63
N PRO A 494 8.34 0.09 -0.19
CA PRO A 494 7.60 0.48 -1.39
C PRO A 494 7.51 -0.60 -2.47
N THR A 495 8.46 -1.55 -2.52
CA THR A 495 8.42 -2.66 -3.48
C THR A 495 7.33 -3.69 -3.17
N HIS A 496 6.74 -3.63 -1.97
CA HIS A 496 5.72 -4.56 -1.50
C HIS A 496 4.37 -3.87 -1.21
N GLN A 497 4.26 -2.58 -1.48
CA GLN A 497 3.11 -1.76 -1.13
C GLN A 497 2.35 -1.36 -2.40
N PRO A 498 1.16 -1.94 -2.64
CA PRO A 498 0.34 -1.59 -3.79
C PRO A 498 -0.10 -0.13 -3.79
N ILE A 499 -0.06 0.51 -4.95
CA ILE A 499 -0.54 1.89 -5.17
C ILE A 499 -1.52 1.89 -6.35
N GLU A 500 -1.08 1.49 -7.54
CA GLU A 500 -1.85 1.54 -8.79
C GLU A 500 -2.63 0.25 -9.10
N GLN A 501 -2.39 -0.83 -8.36
CA GLN A 501 -2.93 -2.17 -8.66
C GLN A 501 -4.48 -2.20 -8.58
N LEU A 502 -5.10 -1.44 -7.68
CA LEU A 502 -6.58 -1.30 -7.62
C LEU A 502 -7.12 -0.73 -8.93
N THR A 503 -6.47 0.30 -9.48
CA THR A 503 -6.83 0.92 -10.76
C THR A 503 -6.64 -0.06 -11.91
N MET A 504 -5.53 -0.82 -11.92
CA MET A 504 -5.29 -1.82 -12.96
C MET A 504 -6.38 -2.89 -13.02
N LEU A 505 -6.83 -3.39 -11.86
CA LEU A 505 -7.93 -4.35 -11.79
C LEU A 505 -9.26 -3.71 -12.19
N ARG A 506 -9.60 -2.53 -11.66
CA ARG A 506 -10.84 -1.80 -12.01
C ARG A 506 -10.94 -1.47 -13.50
N ALA A 507 -9.81 -1.22 -14.15
CA ALA A 507 -9.75 -0.93 -15.58
C ALA A 507 -9.87 -2.18 -16.46
N THR A 508 -9.80 -3.39 -15.90
CA THR A 508 -9.90 -4.64 -16.65
C THR A 508 -11.37 -5.00 -16.89
N PRO A 509 -11.87 -5.00 -18.15
CA PRO A 509 -13.27 -5.30 -18.43
C PRO A 509 -13.66 -6.72 -18.02
N GLY A 510 -14.85 -6.89 -17.44
CA GLY A 510 -15.37 -8.21 -17.07
C GLY A 510 -14.80 -8.81 -15.78
N LEU A 511 -13.88 -8.13 -15.10
CA LEU A 511 -13.35 -8.53 -13.79
C LEU A 511 -14.09 -7.81 -12.66
N ASP A 512 -14.57 -8.57 -11.66
CA ASP A 512 -15.10 -8.00 -10.42
C ASP A 512 -13.98 -7.90 -9.37
N MET A 513 -13.58 -6.69 -9.01
CA MET A 513 -12.60 -6.46 -7.92
C MET A 513 -13.35 -6.06 -6.66
N ILE A 514 -13.14 -6.82 -5.58
CA ILE A 514 -13.82 -6.66 -4.30
C ILE A 514 -12.79 -6.43 -3.19
N ARG A 515 -12.82 -5.26 -2.56
CA ARG A 515 -11.96 -4.87 -1.43
C ARG A 515 -12.80 -4.67 -0.15
N PRO A 516 -13.07 -5.74 0.61
CA PRO A 516 -14.00 -5.70 1.75
C PRO A 516 -13.43 -4.93 2.95
N CYS A 517 -14.31 -4.23 3.68
CA CYS A 517 -13.92 -3.36 4.80
C CYS A 517 -13.91 -3.99 6.19
N ASP A 518 -14.44 -5.19 6.35
CA ASP A 518 -14.36 -5.96 7.58
C ASP A 518 -14.56 -7.46 7.33
N ALA A 519 -14.53 -8.26 8.39
CA ALA A 519 -14.71 -9.71 8.30
C ALA A 519 -16.10 -10.13 7.80
N ASN A 520 -17.14 -9.34 8.05
CA ASN A 520 -18.49 -9.64 7.56
C ASN A 520 -18.62 -9.33 6.06
N GLU A 521 -18.00 -8.27 5.55
CA GLU A 521 -17.90 -8.05 4.10
C GLU A 521 -17.04 -9.12 3.43
N VAL A 522 -15.99 -9.64 4.06
CA VAL A 522 -15.23 -10.79 3.52
C VAL A 522 -16.14 -12.01 3.30
N ALA A 523 -17.05 -12.29 4.24
CA ALA A 523 -18.02 -13.38 4.11
C ALA A 523 -18.95 -13.18 2.90
N TRP A 524 -19.36 -11.95 2.60
CA TRP A 524 -20.18 -11.63 1.42
C TRP A 524 -19.35 -11.55 0.12
N ALA A 525 -18.09 -11.17 0.20
CA ALA A 525 -17.16 -11.13 -0.94
C ALA A 525 -16.94 -12.55 -1.49
N TRP A 526 -16.75 -13.54 -0.63
CA TRP A 526 -16.69 -14.95 -1.03
C TRP A 526 -18.00 -15.47 -1.64
N ARG A 527 -19.16 -15.03 -1.11
CA ARG A 527 -20.47 -15.31 -1.72
C ARG A 527 -20.56 -14.74 -3.12
N ALA A 528 -20.18 -13.49 -3.30
CA ALA A 528 -20.16 -12.85 -4.62
C ALA A 528 -19.25 -13.58 -5.60
N ALA A 529 -18.01 -13.90 -5.17
CA ALA A 529 -16.99 -14.54 -6.00
C ALA A 529 -17.42 -15.91 -6.54
N LEU A 530 -18.05 -16.75 -5.71
CA LEU A 530 -18.40 -18.12 -6.11
C LEU A 530 -19.76 -18.22 -6.80
N SER A 531 -20.69 -17.31 -6.51
CA SER A 531 -22.07 -17.35 -7.04
C SER A 531 -22.17 -17.21 -8.56
N LYS A 532 -21.12 -16.73 -9.24
CA LYS A 532 -21.06 -16.61 -10.70
C LYS A 532 -19.79 -17.30 -11.21
N ASN A 533 -19.92 -18.22 -12.16
CA ASN A 533 -18.76 -18.87 -12.80
C ASN A 533 -18.37 -18.27 -14.15
N ASN A 534 -19.10 -17.26 -14.60
CA ASN A 534 -18.91 -16.68 -15.94
C ASN A 534 -18.11 -15.37 -15.89
N ARG A 535 -17.29 -15.18 -14.86
CA ARG A 535 -16.44 -14.01 -14.67
C ARG A 535 -15.40 -14.27 -13.58
N PRO A 536 -14.19 -13.72 -13.72
CA PRO A 536 -13.22 -13.78 -12.64
C PRO A 536 -13.59 -12.77 -11.55
N THR A 537 -13.19 -13.09 -10.32
CA THR A 537 -13.28 -12.19 -9.18
C THR A 537 -11.91 -12.03 -8.53
N ALA A 538 -11.51 -10.79 -8.26
CA ALA A 538 -10.31 -10.46 -7.49
C ALA A 538 -10.71 -10.02 -6.07
N LEU A 539 -10.39 -10.85 -5.08
CA LEU A 539 -10.57 -10.55 -3.66
C LEU A 539 -9.31 -9.89 -3.11
N VAL A 540 -9.42 -8.66 -2.63
CA VAL A 540 -8.28 -7.85 -2.17
C VAL A 540 -8.32 -7.67 -0.66
N PHE A 541 -7.33 -8.23 0.06
CA PHE A 541 -7.33 -8.35 1.51
C PHE A 541 -6.15 -7.66 2.20
N SER A 542 -6.42 -7.09 3.37
CA SER A 542 -5.46 -6.40 4.22
C SER A 542 -4.49 -7.36 4.91
N ARG A 543 -3.28 -6.87 5.19
CA ARG A 543 -2.29 -7.55 6.06
C ARG A 543 -2.65 -7.36 7.53
N GLN A 544 -2.98 -6.13 7.87
CA GLN A 544 -3.27 -5.61 9.20
C GLN A 544 -4.70 -5.93 9.62
N ALA A 545 -4.90 -6.04 10.94
CA ALA A 545 -6.24 -6.14 11.51
C ALA A 545 -7.02 -4.87 11.27
N ILE A 546 -8.30 -5.02 10.92
CA ILE A 546 -9.24 -3.91 10.78
C ILE A 546 -10.49 -4.21 11.62
N PRO A 547 -11.15 -3.18 12.20
CA PRO A 547 -12.30 -3.37 13.07
C PRO A 547 -13.41 -4.18 12.40
N THR A 548 -14.05 -5.08 13.14
CA THR A 548 -15.32 -5.68 12.70
C THR A 548 -16.46 -4.75 13.12
N LEU A 549 -17.20 -4.24 12.13
CA LEU A 549 -18.20 -3.21 12.35
C LEU A 549 -19.41 -3.77 13.10
N ASP A 550 -19.97 -2.97 14.02
CA ASP A 550 -21.21 -3.30 14.70
C ASP A 550 -22.40 -3.17 13.73
N ARG A 551 -22.87 -4.32 13.22
CA ARG A 551 -24.01 -4.40 12.29
C ARG A 551 -25.38 -4.17 12.96
N GLY A 552 -25.42 -3.97 14.28
CA GLY A 552 -26.58 -3.40 14.98
C GLY A 552 -26.64 -1.87 14.88
N LYS A 553 -25.49 -1.21 14.66
CA LYS A 553 -25.36 0.24 14.52
C LYS A 553 -25.23 0.68 13.05
N TYR A 554 -24.51 -0.08 12.24
CA TYR A 554 -24.27 0.20 10.82
C TYR A 554 -25.01 -0.81 9.93
N ALA A 555 -25.24 -0.45 8.67
CA ALA A 555 -25.96 -1.28 7.71
C ALA A 555 -25.32 -2.68 7.50
N SER A 556 -26.13 -3.64 7.05
CA SER A 556 -25.71 -5.02 6.76
C SER A 556 -24.57 -5.08 5.74
N ALA A 557 -23.63 -6.00 5.95
CA ALA A 557 -22.56 -6.31 4.98
C ALA A 557 -23.09 -6.92 3.67
N GLU A 558 -24.35 -7.37 3.64
CA GLU A 558 -25.04 -7.81 2.41
C GLU A 558 -25.07 -6.71 1.33
N GLY A 559 -24.99 -5.44 1.73
CA GLY A 559 -24.84 -4.31 0.83
C GLY A 559 -23.65 -4.43 -0.13
N LEU A 560 -22.64 -5.25 0.17
CA LEU A 560 -21.54 -5.58 -0.74
C LEU A 560 -22.04 -6.14 -2.07
N LEU A 561 -23.14 -6.91 -2.10
CA LEU A 561 -23.71 -7.45 -3.34
C LEU A 561 -24.23 -6.37 -4.29
N LYS A 562 -24.35 -5.13 -3.80
CA LYS A 562 -24.68 -3.94 -4.58
C LYS A 562 -23.46 -3.11 -4.96
N GLY A 563 -22.25 -3.53 -4.58
CA GLY A 563 -20.96 -2.91 -4.89
C GLY A 563 -20.64 -1.65 -4.09
N ALA A 564 -21.63 -0.77 -3.92
CA ALA A 564 -21.57 0.33 -2.97
C ALA A 564 -22.92 0.49 -2.26
N TYR A 565 -22.87 0.85 -0.97
CA TYR A 565 -24.06 1.02 -0.16
C TYR A 565 -23.85 2.05 0.95
N VAL A 566 -24.94 2.66 1.40
CA VAL A 566 -24.93 3.56 2.55
C VAL A 566 -24.73 2.73 3.81
N LEU A 567 -23.58 2.90 4.47
CA LEU A 567 -23.25 2.19 5.69
C LEU A 567 -23.87 2.86 6.92
N ALA A 568 -23.90 4.20 6.93
CA ALA A 568 -24.48 5.04 7.96
C ALA A 568 -24.76 6.44 7.40
N GLY A 569 -25.64 7.22 8.04
CA GLY A 569 -25.76 8.65 7.75
C GLY A 569 -27.16 9.20 7.66
N ASP A 570 -27.23 10.49 7.33
CA ASP A 570 -28.48 11.24 7.10
C ASP A 570 -29.00 11.03 5.66
N ASP A 571 -30.31 11.19 5.48
CA ASP A 571 -30.98 11.17 4.17
C ASP A 571 -30.73 12.45 3.36
N LYS A 572 -30.33 13.53 4.03
CA LYS A 572 -29.98 14.83 3.44
C LYS A 572 -28.60 15.28 3.94
N PRO A 573 -27.53 14.57 3.57
CA PRO A 573 -26.20 14.88 4.05
C PRO A 573 -25.65 16.18 3.43
N GLU A 574 -24.91 16.93 4.22
CA GLU A 574 -24.03 18.02 3.76
C GLU A 574 -22.78 17.45 3.06
N ILE A 575 -22.34 16.25 3.44
CA ILE A 575 -21.15 15.58 2.88
C ILE A 575 -21.33 14.07 2.81
N ILE A 576 -20.81 13.45 1.74
CA ILE A 576 -20.69 12.00 1.58
C ILE A 576 -19.21 11.61 1.72
N LEU A 577 -18.91 10.74 2.67
CA LEU A 577 -17.61 10.13 2.86
C LEU A 577 -17.64 8.72 2.27
N ILE A 578 -16.69 8.40 1.40
CA ILE A 578 -16.63 7.14 0.66
C ILE A 578 -15.32 6.44 1.04
N GLY A 579 -15.40 5.18 1.46
CA GLY A 579 -14.23 4.36 1.76
C GLY A 579 -14.30 3.00 1.10
N THR A 580 -13.14 2.36 0.93
CA THR A 580 -13.01 0.95 0.52
C THR A 580 -12.03 0.26 1.47
N GLY A 581 -12.17 -1.06 1.64
CA GLY A 581 -11.22 -1.82 2.46
C GLY A 581 -10.99 -1.23 3.85
N SER A 582 -9.72 -1.17 4.25
CA SER A 582 -9.29 -0.66 5.56
C SER A 582 -9.68 0.79 5.85
N GLU A 583 -9.96 1.60 4.83
CA GLU A 583 -10.23 3.02 5.01
C GLU A 583 -11.67 3.29 5.48
N VAL A 584 -12.59 2.34 5.33
CA VAL A 584 -13.97 2.51 5.83
C VAL A 584 -13.98 2.69 7.35
N GLY A 585 -13.11 2.01 8.10
CA GLY A 585 -12.98 2.22 9.55
C GLY A 585 -12.57 3.64 9.92
N LEU A 586 -11.65 4.24 9.14
CA LEU A 586 -11.24 5.65 9.29
C LEU A 586 -12.39 6.60 8.94
N VAL A 587 -13.10 6.30 7.84
CA VAL A 587 -14.26 7.08 7.39
C VAL A 587 -15.40 7.04 8.42
N VAL A 588 -15.67 5.88 9.03
CA VAL A 588 -16.65 5.75 10.12
C VAL A 588 -16.26 6.60 11.32
N SER A 589 -14.99 6.55 11.73
CA SER A 589 -14.48 7.38 12.84
C SER A 589 -14.61 8.89 12.56
N ALA A 590 -14.34 9.31 11.31
CA ALA A 590 -14.53 10.69 10.89
C ALA A 590 -16.01 11.10 10.86
N TYR A 591 -16.89 10.21 10.38
CA TYR A 591 -18.34 10.40 10.39
C TYR A 591 -18.88 10.64 11.80
N GLU A 592 -18.42 9.87 12.79
CA GLU A 592 -18.86 10.04 14.18
C GLU A 592 -18.48 11.41 14.72
N ARG A 593 -17.21 11.82 14.57
CA ARG A 593 -16.75 13.14 15.01
C ARG A 593 -17.46 14.30 14.30
N LEU A 594 -17.76 14.15 13.01
CA LEU A 594 -18.52 15.15 12.25
C LEU A 594 -19.96 15.24 12.74
N THR A 595 -20.60 14.10 12.98
CA THR A 595 -21.99 14.02 13.47
C THR A 595 -22.11 14.58 14.89
N GLU A 596 -21.17 14.26 15.77
CA GLU A 596 -21.07 14.85 17.12
C GLU A 596 -20.90 16.38 17.06
N ALA A 597 -20.18 16.89 16.06
CA ALA A 597 -20.03 18.31 15.79
C ALA A 597 -21.22 18.94 15.03
N GLY A 598 -22.32 18.21 14.83
CA GLY A 598 -23.54 18.70 14.20
C GLY A 598 -23.51 18.78 12.67
N VAL A 599 -22.53 18.16 12.00
CA VAL A 599 -22.49 18.03 10.55
C VAL A 599 -23.33 16.83 10.11
N LYS A 600 -24.22 17.02 9.13
CA LYS A 600 -24.97 15.92 8.52
C LYS A 600 -24.10 15.17 7.53
N ALA A 601 -23.45 14.11 7.98
CA ALA A 601 -22.58 13.30 7.14
C ALA A 601 -23.26 11.98 6.72
N ARG A 602 -22.77 11.40 5.62
CA ARG A 602 -23.11 10.06 5.15
C ARG A 602 -21.85 9.25 4.89
N VAL A 603 -21.86 7.97 5.24
CA VAL A 603 -20.79 7.02 4.95
C VAL A 603 -21.25 6.03 3.89
N VAL A 604 -20.41 5.85 2.86
CA VAL A 604 -20.57 4.83 1.82
C VAL A 604 -19.40 3.86 1.88
N SER A 605 -19.71 2.58 2.06
CA SER A 605 -18.75 1.49 1.78
C SER A 605 -18.85 1.14 0.30
N MET A 606 -17.72 1.14 -0.42
CA MET A 606 -17.67 0.89 -1.86
C MET A 606 -16.69 -0.25 -2.23
N PRO A 607 -16.94 -1.49 -1.76
CA PRO A 607 -16.03 -2.61 -1.98
C PRO A 607 -15.86 -3.02 -3.45
N SER A 608 -16.87 -2.83 -4.31
CA SER A 608 -16.78 -3.17 -5.74
C SER A 608 -17.42 -2.11 -6.64
N TRP A 609 -16.61 -1.48 -7.48
CA TRP A 609 -17.09 -0.57 -8.53
C TRP A 609 -17.87 -1.33 -9.59
N TYR A 610 -17.43 -2.54 -9.90
CA TYR A 610 -18.06 -3.38 -10.93
C TYR A 610 -19.52 -3.68 -10.57
N LEU A 611 -19.77 -4.19 -9.36
CA LEU A 611 -21.13 -4.50 -8.90
C LEU A 611 -22.00 -3.25 -8.77
N PHE A 612 -21.41 -2.12 -8.35
CA PHE A 612 -22.14 -0.86 -8.24
C PHE A 612 -22.56 -0.34 -9.61
N GLU A 613 -21.68 -0.46 -10.61
CA GLU A 613 -21.96 0.00 -11.96
C GLU A 613 -23.02 -0.83 -12.69
N LEU A 614 -23.24 -2.08 -12.27
CA LEU A 614 -24.36 -2.91 -12.73
C LEU A 614 -25.71 -2.52 -12.14
N GLN A 615 -25.76 -1.71 -11.08
CA GLN A 615 -27.03 -1.27 -10.51
C GLN A 615 -27.72 -0.25 -11.42
N ASP A 616 -29.04 -0.12 -11.30
CA ASP A 616 -29.78 0.93 -11.98
C ASP A 616 -29.43 2.32 -11.43
N GLN A 617 -29.75 3.36 -12.21
CA GLN A 617 -29.44 4.74 -11.83
C GLN A 617 -30.15 5.17 -10.55
N ALA A 618 -31.38 4.67 -10.29
CA ALA A 618 -32.12 5.03 -9.09
C ALA A 618 -31.43 4.53 -7.81
N TYR A 619 -30.86 3.32 -7.85
CA TYR A 619 -30.03 2.80 -6.77
C TYR A 619 -28.74 3.61 -6.61
N LYS A 620 -28.04 3.90 -7.72
CA LYS A 620 -26.80 4.71 -7.67
C LYS A 620 -27.06 6.08 -7.05
N ASP A 621 -28.15 6.74 -7.44
CA ASP A 621 -28.58 8.04 -6.91
C ASP A 621 -29.00 7.95 -5.43
N SER A 622 -29.53 6.81 -4.98
CA SER A 622 -29.86 6.61 -3.55
C SER A 622 -28.61 6.54 -2.67
N VAL A 623 -27.48 6.07 -3.21
CA VAL A 623 -26.19 6.01 -2.51
C VAL A 623 -25.45 7.34 -2.62
N LEU A 624 -25.27 7.84 -3.85
CA LEU A 624 -24.53 9.05 -4.20
C LEU A 624 -25.48 10.15 -4.70
N ILE A 625 -26.21 10.78 -3.76
CA ILE A 625 -27.30 11.73 -4.05
C ILE A 625 -26.88 12.81 -5.07
N PRO A 626 -27.58 12.92 -6.22
CA PRO A 626 -27.38 14.00 -7.19
C PRO A 626 -27.69 15.35 -6.54
N GLY A 627 -26.66 16.18 -6.33
CA GLY A 627 -26.76 17.50 -5.68
C GLY A 627 -25.94 17.64 -4.40
N VAL A 628 -25.48 16.54 -3.79
CA VAL A 628 -24.48 16.59 -2.72
C VAL A 628 -23.10 16.51 -3.36
N GLU A 629 -22.52 17.67 -3.67
CA GLU A 629 -21.23 17.80 -4.37
C GLU A 629 -20.02 17.69 -3.43
N ALA A 630 -20.20 17.93 -2.13
CA ALA A 630 -19.18 17.67 -1.12
C ALA A 630 -19.05 16.15 -0.93
N ARG A 631 -18.05 15.57 -1.58
CA ARG A 631 -17.75 14.14 -1.53
C ARG A 631 -16.26 13.96 -1.25
N LEU A 632 -15.94 13.12 -0.26
CA LEU A 632 -14.58 12.78 0.11
C LEU A 632 -14.39 11.27 -0.04
N ALA A 633 -13.54 10.84 -0.98
CA ALA A 633 -13.15 9.44 -1.09
C ALA A 633 -11.81 9.20 -0.38
N VAL A 634 -11.69 8.08 0.32
CA VAL A 634 -10.49 7.71 1.08
C VAL A 634 -10.08 6.29 0.70
N GLU A 635 -8.89 6.14 0.14
CA GLU A 635 -8.35 4.85 -0.29
C GLU A 635 -6.83 4.87 -0.26
N MET A 636 -6.18 3.91 0.42
CA MET A 636 -4.73 3.74 0.40
C MET A 636 -4.26 3.11 -0.93
N GLY A 637 -4.55 3.81 -2.04
CA GLY A 637 -4.21 3.47 -3.41
C GLY A 637 -4.24 4.74 -4.28
N GLY A 638 -3.94 4.61 -5.57
CA GLY A 638 -3.86 5.74 -6.51
C GLY A 638 -5.21 6.42 -6.76
N GLU A 639 -5.18 7.71 -7.11
CA GLU A 639 -6.39 8.54 -7.26
C GLU A 639 -7.23 8.27 -8.52
N ILE A 640 -6.63 7.65 -9.55
CA ILE A 640 -7.21 7.56 -10.90
C ILE A 640 -8.58 6.86 -10.88
N GLY A 641 -9.59 7.55 -11.41
CA GLY A 641 -10.97 7.07 -11.55
C GLY A 641 -11.91 7.49 -10.42
N TRP A 642 -11.40 7.98 -9.29
CA TRP A 642 -12.24 8.46 -8.18
C TRP A 642 -13.05 9.70 -8.53
N ASP A 643 -12.58 10.50 -9.49
CA ASP A 643 -13.27 11.65 -10.08
C ASP A 643 -14.69 11.30 -10.57
N ARG A 644 -14.91 10.05 -11.02
CA ARG A 644 -16.23 9.52 -11.38
C ARG A 644 -17.25 9.60 -10.25
N TYR A 645 -16.84 9.39 -9.00
CA TYR A 645 -17.73 9.30 -7.84
C TYR A 645 -17.73 10.57 -7.00
N VAL A 646 -16.56 11.22 -6.85
CA VAL A 646 -16.46 12.46 -6.06
C VAL A 646 -16.86 13.70 -6.85
N GLY A 647 -16.79 13.66 -8.18
CA GLY A 647 -17.11 14.79 -9.06
C GLY A 647 -16.10 15.93 -8.99
N SER A 648 -16.33 17.00 -9.74
CA SER A 648 -15.38 18.11 -9.91
C SER A 648 -15.14 18.98 -8.67
N LYS A 649 -16.02 18.88 -7.66
CA LYS A 649 -15.91 19.61 -6.39
C LYS A 649 -15.54 18.72 -5.21
N GLY A 650 -15.50 17.40 -5.42
CA GLY A 650 -15.08 16.47 -4.39
C GLY A 650 -13.56 16.48 -4.18
N LYS A 651 -13.11 15.77 -3.15
CA LYS A 651 -11.69 15.54 -2.89
C LYS A 651 -11.42 14.05 -2.65
N THR A 652 -10.16 13.68 -2.77
CA THR A 652 -9.65 12.35 -2.44
C THR A 652 -8.56 12.45 -1.37
N ILE A 653 -8.46 11.43 -0.53
CA ILE A 653 -7.28 11.13 0.28
C ILE A 653 -6.77 9.80 -0.22
N THR A 654 -5.75 9.87 -1.06
CA THR A 654 -5.22 8.78 -1.88
C THR A 654 -3.71 8.91 -1.98
N MET A 655 -3.03 7.84 -2.38
CA MET A 655 -1.59 7.84 -2.61
C MET A 655 -1.26 8.55 -3.93
N SER A 656 -0.24 9.41 -3.91
CA SER A 656 0.33 10.10 -5.09
C SER A 656 1.81 9.80 -5.32
N THR A 657 2.43 9.05 -4.41
CA THR A 657 3.80 8.55 -4.49
C THR A 657 3.83 7.06 -4.18
N PHE A 658 4.97 6.40 -4.41
CA PHE A 658 5.24 5.13 -3.74
C PHE A 658 5.27 5.32 -2.23
N GLY A 659 5.09 4.23 -1.48
CA GLY A 659 5.16 4.24 -0.03
C GLY A 659 6.60 4.26 0.51
N ALA A 660 6.78 3.82 1.76
CA ALA A 660 8.07 3.82 2.44
C ALA A 660 8.19 2.61 3.40
N SER A 661 9.39 2.26 3.80
CA SER A 661 9.64 1.22 4.81
C SER A 661 9.55 1.83 6.21
N ALA A 662 8.44 1.60 6.89
CA ALA A 662 8.21 2.00 8.29
C ALA A 662 7.01 1.21 8.87
N PRO A 663 6.78 1.23 10.19
CA PRO A 663 5.56 0.68 10.77
C PRO A 663 4.31 1.28 10.13
N ALA A 664 3.30 0.46 9.85
CA ALA A 664 2.09 0.88 9.09
C ALA A 664 1.41 2.13 9.65
N ALA A 665 1.35 2.29 10.99
CA ALA A 665 0.77 3.46 11.62
C ALA A 665 1.55 4.76 11.30
N LYS A 666 2.89 4.68 11.19
CA LYS A 666 3.73 5.83 10.80
C LYS A 666 3.56 6.17 9.32
N LEU A 667 3.36 5.17 8.47
CA LEU A 667 3.05 5.41 7.06
C LEU A 667 1.67 6.04 6.89
N GLN A 668 0.65 5.58 7.62
CA GLN A 668 -0.68 6.18 7.59
C GLN A 668 -0.65 7.64 8.02
N ASP A 669 0.13 7.96 9.06
CA ASP A 669 0.33 9.33 9.52
C ASP A 669 1.03 10.21 8.46
N GLU A 670 2.19 9.76 7.96
CA GLU A 670 2.98 10.44 6.92
C GLU A 670 2.15 10.74 5.65
N PHE A 671 1.38 9.76 5.18
CA PHE A 671 0.57 9.91 3.97
C PHE A 671 -0.84 10.47 4.21
N GLY A 672 -1.14 10.90 5.43
CA GLY A 672 -2.37 11.64 5.76
C GLY A 672 -3.64 10.79 5.88
N PHE A 673 -3.53 9.48 6.10
CA PHE A 673 -4.65 8.57 6.41
C PHE A 673 -4.99 8.61 7.90
N THR A 674 -5.31 9.80 8.41
CA THR A 674 -5.67 10.03 9.81
C THR A 674 -7.08 10.61 9.93
N VAL A 675 -7.77 10.29 11.03
CA VAL A 675 -9.14 10.79 11.27
C VAL A 675 -9.16 12.32 11.30
N ASP A 676 -8.14 12.97 11.87
CA ASP A 676 -8.06 14.43 11.90
C ASP A 676 -7.95 15.04 10.50
N ASN A 677 -7.15 14.45 9.62
CA ASN A 677 -7.02 14.92 8.24
C ASN A 677 -8.33 14.73 7.45
N LEU A 678 -9.01 13.58 7.64
CA LEU A 678 -10.33 13.32 7.06
C LEU A 678 -11.36 14.36 7.51
N VAL A 679 -11.45 14.63 8.82
CA VAL A 679 -12.37 15.63 9.38
C VAL A 679 -12.04 17.04 8.87
N LYS A 680 -10.76 17.39 8.76
CA LYS A 680 -10.31 18.66 8.17
C LYS A 680 -10.80 18.81 6.73
N PHE A 681 -10.48 17.86 5.85
CA PHE A 681 -10.90 17.93 4.45
C PHE A 681 -12.42 17.90 4.28
N ALA A 682 -13.12 17.14 5.11
CA ALA A 682 -14.58 17.12 5.15
C ALA A 682 -15.16 18.50 5.46
N ARG A 683 -14.62 19.20 6.46
CA ARG A 683 -15.05 20.56 6.86
C ARG A 683 -14.73 21.61 5.79
N GLU A 684 -13.57 21.51 5.14
CA GLU A 684 -13.19 22.36 4.01
C GLU A 684 -14.19 22.23 2.86
N LEU A 685 -14.56 21.01 2.49
CA LEU A 685 -15.50 20.73 1.38
C LEU A 685 -16.89 21.33 1.60
N ILE A 686 -17.37 21.38 2.84
CA ILE A 686 -18.67 21.98 3.19
C ILE A 686 -18.57 23.48 3.51
N GLY A 687 -17.42 24.11 3.27
CA GLY A 687 -17.21 25.55 3.50
C GLY A 687 -17.19 25.97 4.97
N LYS A 688 -17.06 25.03 5.91
CA LYS A 688 -16.91 25.29 7.35
C LYS A 688 -15.42 25.37 7.69
N VAL A 689 -14.74 26.42 7.23
CA VAL A 689 -13.34 26.69 7.62
C VAL A 689 -13.29 26.90 9.13
N CYS A 690 -12.67 25.98 9.85
CA CYS A 690 -12.27 26.22 11.23
C CYS A 690 -10.79 26.61 11.18
N PRO A 691 -10.41 27.87 11.50
CA PRO A 691 -9.02 28.13 11.82
C PRO A 691 -8.76 27.37 13.12
N MET A 692 -8.11 26.21 13.06
CA MET A 692 -7.62 25.57 14.27
C MET A 692 -6.54 26.48 14.84
N THR A 693 -6.88 27.18 15.91
CA THR A 693 -5.94 27.87 16.78
C THR A 693 -4.94 26.81 17.28
N SER A 694 -3.63 26.99 17.01
CA SER A 694 -2.56 26.11 17.52
C SER A 694 -2.73 25.85 19.03
N LEU A 695 -2.36 24.66 19.52
CA LEU A 695 -2.38 24.35 20.96
C LEU A 695 -1.56 25.36 21.78
N LEU A 696 -0.48 25.91 21.20
CA LEU A 696 0.32 26.97 21.81
C LEU A 696 -0.44 28.29 21.93
N LYS A 697 -1.28 28.59 20.94
CA LYS A 697 -2.15 29.76 20.98
C LYS A 697 -3.28 29.59 22.00
N GLN A 698 -3.82 28.38 22.12
CA GLN A 698 -4.78 28.04 23.19
C GLN A 698 -4.12 28.05 24.58
N LEU A 699 -2.81 27.76 24.69
CA LEU A 699 -2.05 27.87 25.94
C LEU A 699 -1.99 29.33 26.42
N GLN A 700 -1.75 30.25 25.47
CA GLN A 700 -1.83 31.69 25.71
C GLN A 700 -3.23 32.11 26.20
N GLU A 701 -4.28 31.62 25.54
CA GLU A 701 -5.68 31.87 25.95
C GLU A 701 -6.01 31.33 27.34
N SER A 702 -5.29 30.29 27.79
CA SER A 702 -5.39 29.73 29.15
C SER A 702 -4.63 30.52 30.22
N GLY A 703 -4.02 31.63 29.84
CA GLY A 703 -3.31 32.55 30.71
C GLY A 703 -1.84 32.21 30.98
N GLN A 704 -1.26 31.22 30.26
CA GLN A 704 0.17 30.93 30.31
C GLN A 704 0.85 31.42 29.02
N ALA A 705 1.91 32.22 29.17
CA ALA A 705 2.64 32.78 28.05
C ALA A 705 3.68 31.80 27.48
N PRO A 706 3.58 31.38 26.20
CA PRO A 706 4.63 30.60 25.56
C PRO A 706 5.78 31.52 25.13
N TRP A 707 6.97 31.26 25.67
CA TRP A 707 8.21 31.92 25.30
C TRP A 707 9.16 30.93 24.61
N LEU A 708 9.91 31.39 23.63
CA LEU A 708 10.87 30.57 22.91
C LEU A 708 12.21 30.54 23.64
N ASP A 709 12.73 29.34 23.90
CA ASP A 709 14.07 29.09 24.46
C ASP A 709 15.11 28.89 23.34
N PHE A 710 15.16 29.85 22.41
CA PHE A 710 16.04 29.83 21.24
C PHE A 710 16.13 31.21 20.58
N VAL A 711 17.35 31.60 20.18
CA VAL A 711 17.62 32.78 19.36
C VAL A 711 18.76 32.43 18.42
N ASP A 712 18.52 32.56 17.12
CA ASP A 712 19.52 32.39 16.06
C ASP A 712 19.28 33.40 14.94
N ARG A 713 20.35 33.87 14.32
CA ARG A 713 20.30 34.90 13.30
C ARG A 713 19.65 34.44 12.00
N SER A 714 19.88 33.21 11.56
CA SER A 714 19.24 32.67 10.35
C SER A 714 17.74 32.56 10.58
N PHE A 715 17.36 31.99 11.72
CA PHE A 715 15.95 31.88 12.13
C PHE A 715 15.23 33.23 12.18
N LEU A 716 15.86 34.28 12.71
CA LEU A 716 15.29 35.63 12.74
C LEU A 716 15.16 36.22 11.33
N LYS A 717 16.20 36.12 10.49
CA LYS A 717 16.21 36.67 9.12
C LYS A 717 15.20 36.00 8.19
N GLU A 718 15.00 34.70 8.34
CA GLU A 718 14.04 33.91 7.56
C GLU A 718 12.58 34.13 8.00
N GLY A 719 12.35 34.95 9.03
CA GLY A 719 11.01 35.24 9.54
C GLY A 719 10.44 34.15 10.44
N GLY A 720 11.27 33.20 10.90
CA GLY A 720 10.84 32.09 11.75
C GLY A 720 10.19 32.56 13.05
N LEU A 721 10.76 33.57 13.72
CA LEU A 721 10.17 34.12 14.95
C LEU A 721 8.81 34.76 14.67
N ARG A 722 8.68 35.53 13.58
CA ARG A 722 7.41 36.15 13.19
C ARG A 722 6.33 35.09 12.94
N LYS A 723 6.70 34.01 12.26
CA LYS A 723 5.80 32.89 12.01
C LYS A 723 5.25 32.28 13.30
N LEU A 724 6.12 32.03 14.29
CA LEU A 724 5.69 31.51 15.60
C LEU A 724 4.78 32.50 16.36
N VAL A 725 5.04 33.80 16.26
CA VAL A 725 4.17 34.82 16.86
C VAL A 725 2.77 34.81 16.23
N GLU A 726 2.69 34.68 14.91
CA GLU A 726 1.44 34.75 14.15
C GLU A 726 0.62 33.45 14.25
N GLU A 727 1.28 32.30 14.07
CA GLU A 727 0.65 30.98 13.98
C GLU A 727 0.46 30.31 15.36
N ASP A 728 1.47 30.41 16.22
CA ASP A 728 1.52 29.71 17.51
C ASP A 728 1.24 30.61 18.73
N GLY A 729 1.03 31.93 18.51
CA GLY A 729 0.73 32.86 19.60
C GLY A 729 1.91 33.10 20.55
N LEU A 730 3.15 32.92 20.07
CA LEU A 730 4.36 33.16 20.86
C LEU A 730 4.41 34.61 21.39
N THR A 731 4.70 34.80 22.67
CA THR A 731 4.70 36.14 23.30
C THR A 731 6.03 36.56 23.92
N GLY A 732 7.08 35.76 23.85
CA GLY A 732 8.39 36.18 24.33
C GLY A 732 9.52 35.25 23.92
N VAL A 733 10.74 35.67 24.22
CA VAL A 733 11.98 34.97 23.88
C VAL A 733 12.96 35.10 25.03
N THR A 734 13.65 34.02 25.38
CA THR A 734 14.79 34.08 26.30
C THR A 734 16.10 33.74 25.58
N SER A 735 17.18 34.34 26.06
CA SER A 735 18.55 34.02 25.64
C SER A 735 19.43 33.77 26.86
N ASN A 736 20.56 33.10 26.65
CA ASN A 736 21.62 32.85 27.62
C ASN A 736 22.92 32.52 26.85
N PRO A 737 24.09 32.48 27.51
CA PRO A 737 25.35 32.17 26.85
C PRO A 737 25.36 30.86 26.05
N SER A 738 24.68 29.80 26.52
CA SER A 738 24.61 28.51 25.80
C SER A 738 23.76 28.53 24.54
N ILE A 739 22.78 29.45 24.44
CA ILE A 739 22.00 29.65 23.21
C ILE A 739 22.88 30.33 22.16
N PHE A 740 23.61 31.38 22.54
CA PHE A 740 24.53 32.07 21.64
C PHE A 740 25.75 31.22 21.28
N GLU A 741 26.27 30.39 22.19
CA GLU A 741 27.32 29.40 21.91
C GLU A 741 26.95 28.53 20.71
N LYS A 742 25.72 27.98 20.70
CA LYS A 742 25.22 27.17 19.59
C LYS A 742 25.00 27.99 18.31
N ALA A 743 24.39 29.17 18.42
CA ALA A 743 24.06 29.99 17.26
C ALA A 743 25.29 30.61 16.57
N MET A 744 26.24 31.12 17.35
CA MET A 744 27.41 31.86 16.85
C MET A 744 28.64 30.97 16.65
N GLY A 745 28.77 29.92 17.46
CA GLY A 745 29.90 28.98 17.41
C GLY A 745 29.82 28.00 16.24
N GLN A 746 28.62 27.77 15.67
CA GLN A 746 28.39 26.82 14.58
C GLN A 746 27.90 27.55 13.31
N GLY A 747 28.50 27.23 12.15
CA GLY A 747 28.09 27.80 10.86
C GLY A 747 28.62 29.19 10.53
N THR A 748 28.14 29.76 9.41
CA THR A 748 28.66 31.00 8.78
C THR A 748 27.69 32.19 8.88
N ALA A 749 26.54 32.05 9.53
CA ALA A 749 25.45 33.04 9.55
C ALA A 749 25.85 34.41 10.15
N TYR A 750 26.91 34.42 10.95
CA TYR A 750 27.43 35.60 11.64
C TYR A 750 28.67 36.21 10.96
N ASP A 751 29.27 35.52 9.99
CA ASP A 751 30.63 35.81 9.51
C ASP A 751 30.74 37.18 8.81
N ASP A 752 29.72 37.62 8.07
CA ASP A 752 29.76 38.92 7.36
C ASP A 752 29.69 40.10 8.32
N GLN A 753 28.81 40.03 9.32
CA GLN A 753 28.67 41.08 10.35
C GLN A 753 29.85 41.07 11.31
N TYR A 754 30.39 39.88 11.56
CA TYR A 754 31.65 39.71 12.28
C TYR A 754 32.78 40.47 11.58
N LYS A 755 33.01 40.21 10.28
CA LYS A 755 34.01 40.92 9.48
C LYS A 755 33.78 42.43 9.47
N ALA A 756 32.53 42.86 9.28
CA ALA A 756 32.18 44.28 9.25
C ALA A 756 32.48 44.98 10.59
N PHE A 757 32.15 44.35 11.72
CA PHE A 757 32.39 44.92 13.05
C PHE A 757 33.87 45.04 13.39
N VAL A 758 34.66 43.98 13.16
CA VAL A 758 36.10 43.98 13.44
C VAL A 758 36.84 44.95 12.52
N THR A 759 36.43 45.05 11.25
CA THR A 759 36.99 46.04 10.31
C THR A 759 36.71 47.48 10.76
N ALA A 760 35.50 47.75 11.27
CA ALA A 760 35.12 49.07 11.75
C ALA A 760 35.73 49.43 13.12
N ASN A 761 36.09 48.42 13.93
CA ASN A 761 36.61 48.59 15.29
C ASN A 761 37.93 47.83 15.48
N PRO A 762 39.02 48.25 14.83
CA PRO A 762 40.31 47.61 14.96
C PRO A 762 40.78 47.67 16.41
N GLY A 763 41.01 46.51 17.03
CA GLY A 763 41.42 46.39 18.44
C GLY A 763 40.28 46.08 19.43
N ALA A 764 39.03 45.94 18.99
CA ALA A 764 37.93 45.48 19.84
C ALA A 764 38.25 44.10 20.46
N SER A 765 37.93 43.95 21.74
CA SER A 765 38.05 42.68 22.46
C SER A 765 37.05 41.65 21.95
N VAL A 766 37.31 40.37 22.25
CA VAL A 766 36.41 39.25 21.91
C VAL A 766 35.04 39.45 22.55
N VAL A 767 35.00 39.98 23.77
CA VAL A 767 33.77 40.29 24.51
C VAL A 767 32.98 41.40 23.82
N GLU A 768 33.61 42.52 23.44
CA GLU A 768 32.94 43.60 22.71
C GLU A 768 32.37 43.13 21.37
N THR A 769 33.07 42.20 20.69
CA THR A 769 32.61 41.61 19.43
C THR A 769 31.40 40.71 19.62
N TYR A 770 31.43 39.84 20.63
CA TYR A 770 30.28 39.01 21.02
C TYR A 770 29.06 39.89 21.33
N GLU A 771 29.24 40.88 22.20
CA GLU A 771 28.14 41.72 22.66
C GLU A 771 27.49 42.50 21.54
N ALA A 772 28.27 43.04 20.60
CA ALA A 772 27.71 43.74 19.44
C ALA A 772 26.81 42.83 18.59
N LEU A 773 27.20 41.57 18.40
CA LEU A 773 26.41 40.59 17.65
C LEU A 773 25.16 40.14 18.41
N ALA A 774 25.29 39.85 19.72
CA ALA A 774 24.18 39.45 20.56
C ALA A 774 23.15 40.59 20.72
N VAL A 775 23.60 41.83 20.96
CA VAL A 775 22.73 43.00 21.05
C VAL A 775 21.92 43.19 19.77
N LYS A 776 22.52 42.98 18.60
CA LYS A 776 21.79 43.09 17.33
C LYS A 776 20.68 42.06 17.20
N ASP A 777 20.93 40.80 17.54
CA ASP A 777 19.92 39.74 17.48
C ASP A 777 18.79 39.98 18.49
N ILE A 778 19.14 40.47 19.68
CA ILE A 778 18.16 40.86 20.70
C ILE A 778 17.32 42.05 20.22
N GLN A 779 17.91 43.05 19.57
CA GLN A 779 17.16 44.15 18.96
C GLN A 779 16.19 43.64 17.89
N ASP A 780 16.61 42.73 17.01
CA ASP A 780 15.75 42.16 15.97
C ASP A 780 14.61 41.32 16.54
N ALA A 781 14.87 40.54 17.59
CA ALA A 781 13.84 39.80 18.32
C ALA A 781 12.87 40.76 19.04
N CYS A 782 13.38 41.81 19.68
CA CYS A 782 12.57 42.85 20.31
C CYS A 782 11.67 43.55 19.30
N ASP A 783 12.21 43.90 18.13
CA ASP A 783 11.47 44.59 17.07
C ASP A 783 10.39 43.66 16.46
N THR A 784 10.65 42.35 16.38
CA THR A 784 9.66 41.35 15.95
C THR A 784 8.53 41.18 16.97
N LEU A 785 8.83 41.22 18.27
CA LEU A 785 7.85 41.10 19.34
C LEU A 785 7.19 42.44 19.74
N ARG A 786 7.66 43.57 19.20
CA ARG A 786 7.14 44.89 19.53
C ARG A 786 5.62 45.01 19.31
N PRO A 787 5.03 44.50 18.21
CA PRO A 787 3.57 44.52 18.04
C PRO A 787 2.83 43.73 19.12
N VAL A 788 3.43 42.64 19.64
CA VAL A 788 2.85 41.86 20.75
C VAL A 788 2.92 42.67 22.04
N PHE A 789 4.05 43.31 22.31
CA PHE A 789 4.26 44.16 23.48
C PHE A 789 3.27 45.32 23.53
N ASP A 790 3.13 46.07 22.42
CA ASP A 790 2.22 47.21 22.35
C ASP A 790 0.75 46.74 22.46
N ARG A 791 0.38 45.63 21.81
CA ARG A 791 -0.98 45.05 21.86
C ARG A 791 -1.37 44.58 23.26
N LEU A 792 -0.41 44.06 24.03
CA LEU A 792 -0.65 43.53 25.37
C LEU A 792 -0.36 44.57 26.47
N ASP A 793 -0.17 45.84 26.11
CA ASP A 793 0.11 46.94 27.02
C ASP A 793 1.31 46.66 27.96
N GLY A 794 2.35 46.02 27.40
CA GLY A 794 3.53 45.61 28.16
C GLY A 794 3.30 44.44 29.12
N LYS A 795 2.15 43.75 29.10
CA LYS A 795 1.98 42.50 29.88
C LYS A 795 2.89 41.38 29.37
N ASP A 796 3.20 41.38 28.07
CA ASP A 796 4.12 40.42 27.44
C ASP A 796 4.82 41.03 26.22
N GLY A 797 5.48 40.22 25.39
CA GLY A 797 6.21 40.70 24.20
C GLY A 797 7.69 40.95 24.46
N TYR A 798 8.25 40.29 25.48
CA TYR A 798 9.60 40.57 25.97
C TYR A 798 10.67 39.65 25.38
N VAL A 799 11.88 40.20 25.26
CA VAL A 799 13.10 39.43 24.98
C VAL A 799 14.07 39.64 26.12
N SER A 800 14.69 38.56 26.63
CA SER A 800 15.68 38.68 27.70
C SER A 800 17.12 38.54 27.23
N LEU A 801 18.02 39.40 27.70
CA LEU A 801 19.48 39.30 27.53
C LEU A 801 20.17 39.16 28.90
N GLU A 802 21.06 38.17 29.03
CA GLU A 802 21.73 37.85 30.30
C GLU A 802 22.97 38.70 30.54
N VAL A 803 23.16 39.15 31.79
CA VAL A 803 24.44 39.70 32.24
C VAL A 803 25.52 38.63 32.18
N SER A 804 26.78 39.05 32.13
CA SER A 804 27.90 38.12 32.11
C SER A 804 27.86 37.15 33.32
N PRO A 805 27.97 35.82 33.11
CA PRO A 805 27.88 34.83 34.19
C PRO A 805 29.01 34.98 35.21
N TYR A 806 30.16 35.55 34.83
CA TYR A 806 31.27 35.83 35.75
C TYR A 806 30.93 36.89 36.81
N LEU A 807 29.83 37.64 36.62
CA LEU A 807 29.36 38.66 37.56
C LEU A 807 28.34 38.13 38.58
N ALA A 808 27.93 36.85 38.49
CA ALA A 808 26.87 36.25 39.31
C ALA A 808 27.10 36.34 40.83
N ASN A 809 28.34 36.63 41.26
CA ASN A 809 28.76 36.79 42.66
C ASN A 809 29.27 38.21 42.99
N ASP A 810 28.93 39.22 42.17
CA ASP A 810 29.31 40.63 42.38
C ASP A 810 28.11 41.55 42.11
N THR A 811 27.49 42.05 43.19
CA THR A 811 26.28 42.88 43.13
C THR A 811 26.51 44.16 42.32
N ASP A 812 27.55 44.92 42.64
CA ASP A 812 27.78 46.25 42.05
C ASP A 812 28.11 46.14 40.57
N LYS A 813 28.94 45.16 40.18
CA LYS A 813 29.23 44.93 38.77
C LYS A 813 28.03 44.41 37.99
N THR A 814 27.19 43.57 38.60
CA THR A 814 25.94 43.12 37.99
C THR A 814 25.01 44.29 37.70
N ILE A 815 24.86 45.24 38.64
CA ILE A 815 24.05 46.44 38.45
C ILE A 815 24.62 47.31 37.34
N ALA A 816 25.94 47.58 37.37
CA ALA A 816 26.60 48.41 36.37
C ALA A 816 26.45 47.82 34.96
N GLU A 817 26.59 46.50 34.84
CA GLU A 817 26.47 45.80 33.57
C GLU A 817 25.04 45.77 33.05
N ALA A 818 24.06 45.49 33.92
CA ALA A 818 22.65 45.52 33.56
C ALA A 818 22.22 46.89 33.01
N ARG A 819 22.66 47.99 33.65
CA ARG A 819 22.41 49.36 33.16
C ARG A 819 23.05 49.61 31.80
N ARG A 820 24.28 49.12 31.60
CA ARG A 820 25.01 49.25 30.32
C ARG A 820 24.29 48.50 29.19
N LEU A 821 23.96 47.23 29.40
CA LEU A 821 23.26 46.40 28.42
C LEU A 821 21.87 46.96 28.10
N SER A 822 21.14 47.41 29.12
CA SER A 822 19.82 48.04 28.93
C SER A 822 19.91 49.26 28.02
N LYS A 823 20.94 50.10 28.21
CA LYS A 823 21.20 51.28 27.37
C LYS A 823 21.67 50.91 25.96
N MET A 824 22.43 49.82 25.81
CA MET A 824 22.95 49.39 24.51
C MET A 824 21.87 48.79 23.60
N VAL A 825 20.98 47.98 24.16
CA VAL A 825 19.87 47.39 23.39
C VAL A 825 18.82 48.46 23.06
N ASP A 826 18.51 49.35 24.01
CA ASP A 826 17.59 50.49 23.85
C ASP A 826 16.24 50.08 23.23
N ARG A 827 15.57 49.12 23.88
CA ARG A 827 14.22 48.66 23.52
C ARG A 827 13.35 48.54 24.77
N PRO A 828 12.09 49.03 24.73
CA PRO A 828 11.21 49.02 25.90
C PRO A 828 10.76 47.61 26.32
N ASN A 829 10.82 46.64 25.40
CA ASN A 829 10.47 45.25 25.63
C ASN A 829 11.67 44.34 25.87
N LEU A 830 12.78 44.91 26.36
CA LEU A 830 13.94 44.16 26.86
C LEU A 830 13.76 43.81 28.34
N MET A 831 14.17 42.60 28.71
CA MET A 831 14.47 42.24 30.09
C MET A 831 15.96 41.97 30.27
N ILE A 832 16.56 42.54 31.31
CA ILE A 832 17.90 42.12 31.71
C ILE A 832 17.80 40.89 32.59
N LYS A 833 18.50 39.82 32.18
CA LYS A 833 18.47 38.55 32.89
C LYS A 833 19.58 38.51 33.93
N VAL A 834 19.19 38.30 35.19
CA VAL A 834 20.07 38.41 36.38
C VAL A 834 20.00 37.11 37.17
N PRO A 835 21.14 36.51 37.58
CA PRO A 835 21.15 35.34 38.46
C PRO A 835 20.48 35.61 39.81
N GLY A 836 19.54 34.75 40.21
CA GLY A 836 18.88 34.77 41.52
C GLY A 836 19.74 34.23 42.66
N THR A 837 21.05 34.45 42.61
CA THR A 837 21.97 34.08 43.70
C THR A 837 21.73 34.98 44.92
N ARG A 838 22.22 34.59 46.09
CA ARG A 838 22.17 35.43 47.30
C ARG A 838 22.77 36.82 47.08
N VAL A 839 23.78 36.92 46.20
CA VAL A 839 24.45 38.18 45.82
C VAL A 839 23.69 38.93 44.72
N GLY A 840 22.94 38.22 43.88
CA GLY A 840 22.08 38.80 42.86
C GLY A 840 20.79 39.44 43.42
N VAL A 841 20.28 38.97 44.56
CA VAL A 841 19.04 39.51 45.19
C VAL A 841 19.10 41.03 45.44
N PRO A 842 20.17 41.60 46.02
CA PRO A 842 20.30 43.06 46.12
C PRO A 842 20.38 43.78 44.77
N ALA A 843 21.00 43.16 43.75
CA ALA A 843 21.06 43.73 42.40
C ALA A 843 19.68 43.78 41.74
N ILE A 844 18.89 42.72 41.89
CA ILE A 844 17.49 42.64 41.45
C ILE A 844 16.67 43.80 42.04
N ARG A 845 16.74 44.00 43.35
CA ARG A 845 16.05 45.13 44.01
C ARG A 845 16.45 46.47 43.40
N GLN A 846 17.75 46.72 43.27
CA GLN A 846 18.26 48.00 42.75
C GLN A 846 17.84 48.23 41.29
N LEU A 847 17.89 47.21 40.44
CA LEU A 847 17.53 47.34 39.03
C LEU A 847 16.03 47.60 38.84
N ILE A 848 15.17 47.00 39.66
CA ILE A 848 13.75 47.33 39.69
C ILE A 848 13.53 48.76 40.17
N GLU A 849 14.26 49.20 41.20
CA GLU A 849 14.23 50.58 41.67
C GLU A 849 14.63 51.56 40.55
N ASP A 850 15.58 51.19 39.70
CA ASP A 850 16.02 51.95 38.53
C ASP A 850 15.02 51.93 37.35
N GLY A 851 13.94 51.14 37.44
CA GLY A 851 12.94 51.01 36.38
C GLY A 851 13.30 50.02 35.26
N ILE A 852 14.26 49.12 35.49
CA ILE A 852 14.70 48.13 34.50
C ILE A 852 13.87 46.85 34.67
N SER A 853 13.24 46.38 33.59
CA SER A 853 12.53 45.09 33.59
C SER A 853 13.54 43.93 33.62
N ILE A 854 13.26 42.89 34.42
CA ILE A 854 14.23 41.82 34.68
C ILE A 854 13.68 40.39 34.54
N ASN A 855 14.52 39.50 34.01
CA ASN A 855 14.30 38.06 34.04
C ASN A 855 15.24 37.43 35.07
N VAL A 856 14.73 36.92 36.19
CA VAL A 856 15.58 36.32 37.21
C VAL A 856 15.84 34.86 36.86
N THR A 857 17.10 34.43 36.77
CA THR A 857 17.50 33.06 36.38
C THR A 857 18.09 32.26 37.54
N LEU A 858 18.32 30.96 37.35
CA LEU A 858 18.89 30.04 38.34
C LEU A 858 18.08 29.89 39.64
N LEU A 859 16.75 29.85 39.54
CA LEU A 859 15.89 29.52 40.68
C LEU A 859 15.53 28.04 40.67
N PHE A 860 15.85 27.33 41.75
CA PHE A 860 15.57 25.90 41.92
C PHE A 860 14.77 25.59 43.20
N ALA A 861 14.63 26.56 44.10
CA ALA A 861 13.99 26.39 45.39
C ALA A 861 12.93 27.47 45.63
N ARG A 862 11.86 27.09 46.34
CA ARG A 862 10.79 28.00 46.74
C ARG A 862 11.31 29.18 47.55
N GLU A 863 12.24 28.95 48.48
CA GLU A 863 12.82 29.97 49.35
C GLU A 863 13.62 31.01 48.56
N ALA A 864 14.34 30.56 47.53
CA ALA A 864 15.08 31.44 46.63
C ALA A 864 14.12 32.31 45.80
N TYR A 865 13.02 31.71 45.31
CA TYR A 865 11.96 32.48 44.63
C TYR A 865 11.34 33.53 45.56
N ILE A 866 11.02 33.18 46.81
CA ILE A 866 10.46 34.12 47.79
C ILE A 866 11.41 35.30 48.01
N ALA A 867 12.72 35.04 48.18
CA ALA A 867 13.70 36.12 48.37
C ALA A 867 13.75 37.08 47.18
N VAL A 868 13.67 36.55 45.96
CA VAL A 868 13.63 37.33 44.71
C VAL A 868 12.33 38.12 44.57
N ALA A 869 11.19 37.51 44.86
CA ALA A 869 9.88 38.17 44.81
C ALA A 869 9.81 39.34 45.80
N MET A 870 10.41 39.16 46.99
CA MET A 870 10.49 40.22 47.99
C MET A 870 11.42 41.36 47.55
N ALA A 871 12.57 41.05 46.95
CA ALA A 871 13.46 42.07 46.39
C ALA A 871 12.81 42.87 45.25
N PHE A 872 12.03 42.21 44.39
CA PHE A 872 11.23 42.87 43.36
C PHE A 872 10.25 43.89 43.97
N VAL A 873 9.48 43.46 44.96
CA VAL A 873 8.48 44.30 45.65
C VAL A 873 9.15 45.47 46.36
N GLU A 874 10.26 45.24 47.05
CA GLU A 874 11.03 46.28 47.72
C GLU A 874 11.62 47.31 46.75
N GLY A 875 12.02 46.89 45.55
CA GLY A 875 12.48 47.80 44.50
C GLY A 875 11.36 48.70 43.99
N LEU A 876 10.16 48.14 43.77
CA LEU A 876 8.99 48.92 43.37
C LEU A 876 8.57 49.92 44.45
N GLU A 877 8.57 49.50 45.72
CA GLU A 877 8.28 50.37 46.85
C GLU A 877 9.29 51.52 46.95
N ALA A 878 10.59 51.22 46.79
CA ALA A 878 11.64 52.23 46.82
C ALA A 878 11.52 53.24 45.67
N ARG A 879 11.14 52.78 44.47
CA ARG A 879 10.90 53.63 43.30
C ARG A 879 9.67 54.52 43.48
N LEU A 880 8.56 53.95 43.93
CA LEU A 880 7.33 54.68 44.21
C LEU A 880 7.55 55.75 45.29
N ALA A 881 8.37 55.45 46.31
CA ALA A 881 8.74 56.41 47.35
C ALA A 881 9.55 57.61 46.81
N LYS A 882 10.20 57.48 45.64
CA LYS A 882 10.86 58.60 44.92
C LYS A 882 9.89 59.41 44.04
N GLY A 883 8.62 59.02 43.96
CA GLY A 883 7.63 59.63 43.06
C GLY A 883 7.79 59.21 41.59
N GLU A 884 8.55 58.14 41.34
CA GLU A 884 8.76 57.59 39.99
C GLU A 884 7.69 56.54 39.68
N THR A 885 7.35 56.41 38.38
CA THR A 885 6.31 55.47 37.94
C THR A 885 6.77 54.03 38.12
N ILE A 886 5.83 53.16 38.46
CA ILE A 886 6.05 51.72 38.57
C ILE A 886 5.24 50.91 37.55
N ASP A 887 4.54 51.59 36.63
CA ASP A 887 3.88 50.96 35.51
C ASP A 887 4.90 50.43 34.49
N ARG A 888 4.58 49.30 33.86
CA ARG A 888 5.39 48.66 32.81
C ARG A 888 6.82 48.22 33.22
N ILE A 889 7.10 48.16 34.53
CA ILE A 889 8.27 47.44 35.05
C ILE A 889 7.89 45.97 35.22
N ALA A 890 8.27 45.15 34.26
CA ALA A 890 7.95 43.73 34.28
C ALA A 890 9.08 42.91 34.90
N SER A 891 8.70 41.81 35.54
CA SER A 891 9.65 40.81 35.99
C SER A 891 9.12 39.40 35.82
N VAL A 892 10.01 38.48 35.45
CA VAL A 892 9.76 37.03 35.45
C VAL A 892 10.79 36.32 36.32
N ALA A 893 10.36 35.28 37.03
CA ALA A 893 11.21 34.46 37.89
C ALA A 893 11.36 33.04 37.29
N SER A 894 12.48 32.78 36.62
CA SER A 894 12.78 31.53 35.91
C SER A 894 13.14 30.39 36.87
N PHE A 895 12.15 29.54 37.12
CA PHE A 895 12.20 28.37 37.97
C PHE A 895 12.53 27.12 37.13
N PHE A 896 13.69 26.52 37.36
CA PHE A 896 14.24 25.43 36.53
C PHE A 896 13.74 24.07 37.02
N VAL A 897 12.99 23.35 36.18
CA VAL A 897 12.30 22.12 36.60
C VAL A 897 13.07 20.85 36.27
N SER A 898 13.39 20.58 35.00
CA SER A 898 13.98 19.27 34.62
C SER A 898 15.33 18.97 35.25
N ARG A 899 16.09 20.00 35.65
CA ARG A 899 17.39 19.83 36.32
C ARG A 899 17.24 19.30 37.75
N ILE A 900 16.13 19.62 38.42
CA ILE A 900 15.83 19.11 39.77
C ILE A 900 15.55 17.62 39.67
N ASP A 901 14.62 17.22 38.80
CA ASP A 901 14.29 15.79 38.62
C ASP A 901 15.50 15.01 38.09
N SER A 902 16.29 15.55 37.16
CA SER A 902 17.54 14.88 36.70
C SER A 902 18.52 14.59 37.85
N ALA A 903 18.61 15.47 38.85
CA ALA A 903 19.50 15.30 39.99
C ALA A 903 18.90 14.36 41.06
N ILE A 904 17.60 14.48 41.33
CA ILE A 904 16.88 13.69 42.33
C ILE A 904 16.64 12.26 41.83
N ASP A 905 16.16 12.09 40.60
CA ASP A 905 15.87 10.79 40.00
C ASP A 905 17.14 9.95 39.86
N LYS A 906 18.30 10.58 39.61
CA LYS A 906 19.59 9.87 39.66
C LYS A 906 19.86 9.26 41.03
N LYS A 907 19.62 9.99 42.12
CA LYS A 907 19.76 9.45 43.49
C LYS A 907 18.74 8.35 43.77
N ILE A 908 17.50 8.50 43.25
CA ILE A 908 16.45 7.48 43.36
C ILE A 908 16.89 6.19 42.66
N ASP A 909 17.33 6.29 41.41
CA ASP A 909 17.72 5.17 40.58
C ASP A 909 18.93 4.41 41.17
N GLU A 910 19.92 5.13 41.69
CA GLU A 910 21.09 4.55 42.38
C GLU A 910 20.67 3.76 43.64
N ARG A 911 19.71 4.28 44.42
CA ARG A 911 19.21 3.60 45.63
C ARG A 911 18.32 2.41 45.31
N VAL A 912 17.43 2.54 44.31
CA VAL A 912 16.58 1.44 43.86
C VAL A 912 17.44 0.30 43.30
N ALA A 913 18.48 0.61 42.53
CA ALA A 913 19.39 -0.39 41.97
C ALA A 913 20.21 -1.13 43.04
N THR A 914 20.44 -0.51 44.20
CA THR A 914 21.17 -1.11 45.33
C THR A 914 20.28 -1.82 46.35
N GLY A 915 18.99 -1.98 46.05
CA GLY A 915 18.05 -2.77 46.87
C GLY A 915 17.55 -2.03 48.11
N ASP A 916 17.38 -0.71 48.04
CA ASP A 916 16.85 0.10 49.15
C ASP A 916 15.48 -0.42 49.65
N LYS A 917 15.32 -0.49 50.97
CA LYS A 917 14.08 -0.94 51.63
C LYS A 917 12.86 -0.07 51.32
N ASP A 918 13.08 1.19 50.93
CA ASP A 918 12.04 2.16 50.58
C ASP A 918 11.86 2.26 49.03
N ALA A 919 12.29 1.25 48.25
CA ALA A 919 12.30 1.30 46.77
C ALA A 919 10.95 1.67 46.13
N ASP A 920 9.82 1.18 46.66
CA ASP A 920 8.51 1.51 46.10
C ASP A 920 8.11 2.97 46.37
N ALA A 921 8.45 3.51 47.54
CA ALA A 921 8.25 4.92 47.87
C ALA A 921 9.17 5.83 47.04
N LEU A 922 10.43 5.43 46.83
CA LEU A 922 11.38 6.12 45.95
C LEU A 922 10.86 6.19 44.50
N LYS A 923 10.35 5.07 43.96
CA LYS A 923 9.72 5.04 42.62
C LYS A 923 8.46 5.92 42.56
N ALA A 924 7.70 6.03 43.64
CA ALA A 924 6.46 6.79 43.67
C ALA A 924 6.68 8.31 43.52
N VAL A 925 7.83 8.83 43.95
CA VAL A 925 8.19 10.26 43.83
C VAL A 925 9.07 10.59 42.62
N ARG A 926 9.64 9.57 41.95
CA ARG A 926 10.45 9.72 40.73
C ARG A 926 9.70 10.52 39.65
N GLY A 927 10.34 11.55 39.08
CA GLY A 927 9.77 12.43 38.06
C GLY A 927 8.66 13.38 38.54
N LYS A 928 8.46 13.54 39.86
CA LYS A 928 7.39 14.39 40.43
C LYS A 928 7.90 15.53 41.31
N VAL A 929 9.16 15.49 41.73
CA VAL A 929 9.69 16.41 42.76
C VAL A 929 9.78 17.84 42.22
N ALA A 930 10.26 18.04 41.00
CA ALA A 930 10.34 19.36 40.39
C ALA A 930 8.96 19.99 40.19
N ILE A 931 7.98 19.20 39.72
CA ILE A 931 6.60 19.64 39.52
C ILE A 931 5.97 20.03 40.86
N ALA A 932 6.16 19.22 41.91
CA ALA A 932 5.65 19.51 43.24
C ALA A 932 6.25 20.81 43.82
N ASN A 933 7.56 21.00 43.69
CA ASN A 933 8.27 22.21 44.09
C ASN A 933 7.75 23.46 43.34
N ALA A 934 7.56 23.36 42.02
CA ALA A 934 7.01 24.43 41.20
C ALA A 934 5.55 24.79 41.57
N LYS A 935 4.71 23.79 41.85
CA LYS A 935 3.32 24.01 42.31
C LYS A 935 3.26 24.77 43.63
N LEU A 936 4.12 24.44 44.61
CA LEU A 936 4.14 25.17 45.88
C LEU A 936 4.73 26.59 45.76
N ALA A 937 5.66 26.82 44.84
CA ALA A 937 6.09 28.17 44.49
C ALA A 937 4.94 28.99 43.89
N TYR A 938 4.16 28.39 42.98
CA TYR A 938 2.96 29.02 42.40
C TYR A 938 1.86 29.28 43.44
N GLN A 939 1.65 28.36 44.39
CA GLN A 939 0.70 28.58 45.48
C GLN A 939 1.11 29.79 46.35
N TRP A 940 2.40 29.91 46.68
CA TRP A 940 2.89 31.10 47.39
C TRP A 940 2.69 32.38 46.58
N TYR A 941 2.95 32.35 45.27
CA TYR A 941 2.67 33.48 44.37
C TYR A 941 1.21 33.91 44.44
N LEU A 942 0.26 32.97 44.34
CA LEU A 942 -1.18 33.24 44.41
C LEU A 942 -1.59 33.87 45.73
N ASP A 943 -0.99 33.45 46.85
CA ASP A 943 -1.26 34.03 48.16
C ASP A 943 -0.63 35.41 48.31
N PHE A 944 0.57 35.59 47.75
CA PHE A 944 1.29 36.86 47.78
C PHE A 944 0.57 37.96 46.99
N VAL A 945 0.08 37.67 45.78
CA VAL A 945 -0.66 38.67 44.97
C VAL A 945 -2.02 39.05 45.58
N LYS A 946 -2.54 38.25 46.53
CA LYS A 946 -3.74 38.59 47.31
C LYS A 946 -3.45 39.43 48.55
N SER A 947 -2.18 39.57 48.94
CA SER A 947 -1.76 40.31 50.12
C SER A 947 -2.02 41.81 49.99
N ASP A 948 -2.27 42.49 51.11
CA ASP A 948 -2.49 43.94 51.13
C ASP A 948 -1.25 44.71 50.69
N ARG A 949 -0.05 44.15 50.91
CA ARG A 949 1.21 44.73 50.42
C ARG A 949 1.22 44.79 48.90
N TRP A 950 0.86 43.70 48.22
CA TRP A 950 0.80 43.68 46.76
C TRP A 950 -0.33 44.56 46.20
N LYS A 951 -1.54 44.49 46.78
CA LYS A 951 -2.69 45.29 46.33
C LYS A 951 -2.41 46.80 46.28
N LYS A 952 -1.59 47.32 47.21
CA LYS A 952 -1.17 48.73 47.21
C LYS A 952 -0.33 49.08 45.99
N LEU A 953 0.65 48.25 45.63
CA LEU A 953 1.48 48.46 44.45
C LEU A 953 0.68 48.26 43.15
N ALA A 954 -0.20 47.26 43.10
CA ALA A 954 -1.07 47.02 41.95
C ALA A 954 -2.02 48.19 41.66
N ALA A 955 -2.50 48.88 42.71
CA ALA A 955 -3.33 50.09 42.56
C ALA A 955 -2.58 51.27 41.91
N GLU A 956 -1.24 51.29 42.03
CA GLU A 956 -0.34 52.29 41.41
C GLU A 956 0.21 51.81 40.04
N GLY A 957 -0.35 50.74 39.47
CA GLY A 957 -0.02 50.25 38.13
C GLY A 957 1.07 49.16 38.06
N ALA A 958 1.53 48.63 39.20
CA ALA A 958 2.54 47.58 39.21
C ALA A 958 2.07 46.25 38.58
N MET A 959 2.94 45.61 37.81
CA MET A 959 2.73 44.27 37.25
C MET A 959 3.32 43.19 38.16
N PRO A 960 2.62 42.06 38.42
CA PRO A 960 3.17 41.01 39.27
C PRO A 960 4.37 40.34 38.63
N GLN A 961 5.39 40.00 39.45
CA GLN A 961 6.48 39.15 38.99
C GLN A 961 5.92 37.76 38.68
N ARG A 962 5.85 37.42 37.39
CA ARG A 962 5.29 36.14 36.92
C ARG A 962 6.31 35.01 37.17
N LEU A 963 5.82 33.83 37.54
CA LEU A 963 6.65 32.63 37.54
C LEU A 963 6.88 32.17 36.10
N LEU A 964 8.14 31.87 35.79
CA LEU A 964 8.55 31.35 34.49
C LEU A 964 9.08 29.93 34.67
N TRP A 965 8.55 28.96 33.94
CA TRP A 965 9.04 27.58 33.95
C TRP A 965 10.16 27.43 32.94
N ALA A 966 11.38 27.20 33.44
CA ALA A 966 12.58 27.08 32.64
C ALA A 966 13.08 25.63 32.56
N SER A 967 13.82 25.30 31.49
CA SER A 967 14.31 23.94 31.25
C SER A 967 13.16 22.92 31.19
N THR A 968 12.13 23.19 30.39
CA THR A 968 10.93 22.33 30.29
C THR A 968 11.05 21.19 29.30
N GLY A 969 12.21 21.03 28.64
CA GLY A 969 12.50 19.84 27.84
C GLY A 969 12.81 18.63 28.71
N THR A 970 12.07 17.55 28.50
CA THR A 970 12.25 16.25 29.17
C THR A 970 13.62 15.63 28.85
N LYS A 971 14.35 15.17 29.87
CA LYS A 971 15.71 14.60 29.74
C LYS A 971 15.74 13.08 29.75
N ASP A 972 14.78 12.46 30.46
CA ASP A 972 14.62 11.02 30.52
C ASP A 972 13.59 10.57 29.47
N PRO A 973 13.97 9.74 28.48
CA PRO A 973 13.08 9.31 27.40
C PRO A 973 11.94 8.39 27.87
N SER A 974 11.98 7.90 29.13
CA SER A 974 10.87 7.14 29.71
C SER A 974 9.68 8.01 30.14
N PHE A 975 9.87 9.33 30.23
CA PHE A 975 8.80 10.28 30.49
C PHE A 975 8.27 10.89 29.19
N PRO A 976 7.00 11.34 29.17
CA PRO A 976 6.49 12.13 28.05
C PRO A 976 7.39 13.33 27.74
N ASP A 977 7.65 13.59 26.47
CA ASP A 977 8.42 14.74 25.98
C ASP A 977 7.69 16.08 26.19
N THR A 978 6.40 16.05 26.54
CA THR A 978 5.57 17.19 27.00
C THR A 978 5.40 17.29 28.53
N LEU A 979 6.05 16.42 29.33
CA LEU A 979 5.80 16.28 30.78
C LEU A 979 5.67 17.61 31.53
N TYR A 980 6.68 18.48 31.43
CA TYR A 980 6.73 19.71 32.21
C TYR A 980 5.77 20.78 31.71
N ILE A 981 5.54 20.86 30.38
CA ILE A 981 4.59 21.82 29.84
C ILE A 981 3.16 21.44 30.23
N ASP A 982 2.79 20.16 30.13
CA ASP A 982 1.46 19.68 30.51
C ASP A 982 1.19 19.86 32.03
N ALA A 983 2.21 19.61 32.86
CA ALA A 983 2.07 19.60 34.32
C ALA A 983 2.11 20.98 35.00
N LEU A 984 2.51 22.03 34.27
CA LEU A 984 2.77 23.36 34.82
C LEU A 984 1.96 24.48 34.15
N ILE A 985 0.81 24.16 33.58
CA ILE A 985 -0.09 25.16 32.98
C ILE A 985 -0.89 25.86 34.09
N GLY A 986 -0.88 27.19 34.09
CA GLY A 986 -1.76 28.00 34.91
C GLY A 986 -1.66 29.50 34.61
N PRO A 987 -2.65 30.29 35.05
CA PRO A 987 -2.76 31.70 34.69
C PRO A 987 -1.62 32.55 35.26
N ASP A 988 -1.26 33.60 34.53
CA ASP A 988 -0.20 34.56 34.84
C ASP A 988 1.18 33.91 35.06
N THR A 989 1.44 32.82 34.35
CA THR A 989 2.76 32.17 34.27
C THR A 989 3.36 32.28 32.88
N VAL A 990 4.65 32.01 32.77
CA VAL A 990 5.40 31.96 31.53
C VAL A 990 6.04 30.57 31.41
N ASN A 991 6.17 30.04 30.20
CA ASN A 991 6.92 28.81 29.96
C ASN A 991 7.93 29.07 28.85
N THR A 992 9.22 28.87 29.12
CA THR A 992 10.26 28.92 28.07
C THR A 992 10.44 27.54 27.47
N ILE A 993 10.02 27.39 26.23
CA ILE A 993 9.87 26.11 25.55
C ILE A 993 10.97 25.96 24.50
N PRO A 994 11.82 24.93 24.58
CA PRO A 994 12.76 24.60 23.52
C PRO A 994 12.04 24.16 22.24
N PRO A 995 12.60 24.38 21.03
CA PRO A 995 11.93 24.05 19.77
C PRO A 995 11.34 22.63 19.69
N LYS A 996 12.11 21.61 20.10
CA LYS A 996 11.64 20.21 20.10
C LYS A 996 10.41 19.97 20.98
N THR A 997 10.38 20.60 22.16
CA THR A 997 9.27 20.49 23.11
C THR A 997 8.06 21.27 22.62
N MET A 998 8.27 22.38 21.91
CA MET A 998 7.20 23.14 21.27
C MET A 998 6.55 22.34 20.14
N ASP A 999 7.35 21.63 19.35
CA ASP A 999 6.84 20.72 18.31
C ASP A 999 6.05 19.55 18.91
N ALA A 1000 6.57 18.91 19.96
CA ALA A 1000 5.87 17.83 20.67
C ALA A 1000 4.53 18.32 21.27
N PHE A 1001 4.51 19.49 21.91
CA PHE A 1001 3.28 20.05 22.46
C PHE A 1001 2.26 20.43 21.39
N ARG A 1002 2.71 20.88 20.20
CA ARG A 1002 1.83 21.14 19.05
C ARG A 1002 1.16 19.87 18.54
N ASP A 1003 1.88 18.75 18.57
CA ASP A 1003 1.43 17.45 18.08
C ASP A 1003 0.47 16.76 19.07
N HIS A 1004 0.87 16.63 20.33
CA HIS A 1004 0.16 15.79 21.31
C HIS A 1004 0.13 16.35 22.74
N GLY A 1005 0.32 17.67 22.92
CA GLY A 1005 0.25 18.33 24.21
C GLY A 1005 -1.13 18.26 24.87
N THR A 1006 -1.17 18.26 26.21
CA THR A 1006 -2.42 18.22 26.97
C THR A 1006 -2.73 19.56 27.61
N LEU A 1007 -3.80 20.22 27.13
CA LEU A 1007 -4.18 21.55 27.56
C LEU A 1007 -5.13 21.50 28.77
N LYS A 1008 -4.56 21.59 29.98
CA LYS A 1008 -5.31 21.57 31.24
C LYS A 1008 -4.62 22.43 32.29
N GLN A 1009 -5.37 23.27 33.02
CA GLN A 1009 -4.81 23.96 34.19
C GLN A 1009 -4.40 22.93 35.26
N THR A 1010 -3.10 22.82 35.50
CA THR A 1010 -2.50 21.77 36.33
C THR A 1010 -1.80 22.33 37.56
N LEU A 1011 -1.40 23.60 37.56
CA LEU A 1011 -0.68 24.22 38.69
C LEU A 1011 -1.51 24.30 39.98
N THR A 1012 -2.83 24.48 39.88
CA THR A 1012 -3.75 24.51 41.03
C THR A 1012 -4.40 23.16 41.31
N ALA A 1013 -4.14 22.14 40.48
CA ALA A 1013 -4.68 20.80 40.66
C ALA A 1013 -3.81 20.01 41.64
N ASP A 1014 -4.45 19.35 42.61
CA ASP A 1014 -3.80 18.43 43.57
C ASP A 1014 -2.59 19.04 44.31
N VAL A 1015 -2.78 20.26 44.84
CA VAL A 1015 -1.77 20.90 45.71
C VAL A 1015 -1.44 20.04 46.95
N PRO A 1016 -2.41 19.40 47.64
CA PRO A 1016 -2.10 18.47 48.75
C PRO A 1016 -1.21 17.29 48.33
N GLY A 1017 -1.39 16.75 47.12
CA GLY A 1017 -0.50 15.73 46.56
C GLY A 1017 0.92 16.25 46.33
N ALA A 1018 1.08 17.49 45.88
CA ALA A 1018 2.39 18.13 45.76
C ALA A 1018 3.08 18.31 47.14
N GLU A 1019 2.34 18.74 48.16
CA GLU A 1019 2.83 18.81 49.54
C GLU A 1019 3.29 17.44 50.04
N HIS A 1020 2.51 16.40 49.76
CA HIS A 1020 2.87 15.02 50.11
C HIS A 1020 4.14 14.54 49.41
N VAL A 1021 4.31 14.82 48.11
CA VAL A 1021 5.53 14.45 47.36
C VAL A 1021 6.78 15.10 47.99
N LEU A 1022 6.72 16.37 48.37
CA LEU A 1022 7.87 17.03 49.01
C LEU A 1022 8.13 16.50 50.42
N ALA A 1023 7.08 16.29 51.23
CA ALA A 1023 7.24 15.69 52.56
C ALA A 1023 7.83 14.27 52.49
N GLU A 1024 7.43 13.50 51.46
CA GLU A 1024 7.96 12.16 51.23
C GLU A 1024 9.41 12.21 50.70
N THR A 1025 9.74 13.19 49.87
CA THR A 1025 11.12 13.44 49.42
C THR A 1025 12.05 13.71 50.61
N ASP A 1026 11.58 14.49 51.59
CA ASP A 1026 12.31 14.76 52.84
C ASP A 1026 12.40 13.52 53.72
N ARG A 1027 11.29 12.77 53.91
CA ARG A 1027 11.26 11.50 54.67
C ARG A 1027 12.26 10.49 54.11
N LEU A 1028 12.36 10.42 52.79
CA LEU A 1028 13.27 9.53 52.07
C LEU A 1028 14.72 10.01 52.09
N GLY A 1029 15.01 11.22 52.58
CA GLY A 1029 16.38 11.74 52.69
C GLY A 1029 17.02 12.08 51.34
N LEU A 1030 16.23 12.52 50.35
CA LEU A 1030 16.74 12.90 49.02
C LEU A 1030 17.43 14.28 49.01
N ASP A 1031 17.26 15.06 50.08
CA ASP A 1031 17.88 16.37 50.35
C ASP A 1031 17.65 17.37 49.21
N LEU A 1032 16.39 17.78 49.01
CA LEU A 1032 16.03 18.76 48.00
C LEU A 1032 16.73 20.11 48.24
N SER A 1033 16.88 20.52 49.51
CA SER A 1033 17.61 21.76 49.87
C SER A 1033 19.06 21.75 49.41
N GLY A 1034 19.81 20.67 49.66
CA GLY A 1034 21.21 20.55 49.24
C GLY A 1034 21.34 20.39 47.73
N VAL A 1035 20.41 19.67 47.09
CA VAL A 1035 20.37 19.53 45.62
C VAL A 1035 20.14 20.89 44.96
N THR A 1036 19.15 21.65 45.42
CA THR A 1036 18.82 22.96 44.83
C THR A 1036 19.93 23.98 45.06
N ALA A 1037 20.59 23.99 46.23
CA ALA A 1037 21.76 24.84 46.49
C ALA A 1037 22.93 24.51 45.54
N LYS A 1038 23.23 23.22 45.36
CA LYS A 1038 24.26 22.78 44.42
C LYS A 1038 23.92 23.12 42.97
N LEU A 1039 22.65 23.00 42.57
CA LEU A 1039 22.21 23.36 41.21
C LEU A 1039 22.36 24.86 40.90
N VAL A 1040 22.31 25.73 41.91
CA VAL A 1040 22.64 27.16 41.74
C VAL A 1040 24.12 27.33 41.41
N GLU A 1041 25.02 26.70 42.18
CA GLU A 1041 26.47 26.76 41.96
C GLU A 1041 26.87 26.16 40.60
N ASP A 1042 26.37 24.95 40.31
CA ASP A 1042 26.58 24.26 39.05
C ASP A 1042 26.00 25.07 37.88
N GLY A 1043 24.86 25.75 38.10
CA GLY A 1043 24.22 26.60 37.10
C GLY A 1043 25.06 27.81 36.69
N VAL A 1044 25.67 28.51 37.67
CA VAL A 1044 26.61 29.62 37.40
C VAL A 1044 27.81 29.11 36.61
N LYS A 1045 28.37 27.98 37.03
CA LYS A 1045 29.52 27.37 36.34
C LYS A 1045 29.17 26.96 34.91
N LEU A 1046 28.05 26.29 34.68
CA LEU A 1046 27.62 25.86 33.35
C LEU A 1046 27.45 27.04 32.38
N PHE A 1047 26.96 28.18 32.85
CA PHE A 1047 26.87 29.37 32.01
C PHE A 1047 28.23 30.04 31.77
N ALA A 1048 29.14 30.02 32.75
CA ALA A 1048 30.52 30.46 32.55
C ALA A 1048 31.27 29.57 31.55
N ASP A 1049 31.16 28.24 31.65
CA ASP A 1049 31.78 27.28 30.73
C ASP A 1049 31.24 27.47 29.29
N ALA A 1050 29.94 27.74 29.14
CA ALA A 1050 29.32 28.06 27.84
C ALA A 1050 29.81 29.42 27.29
N ALA A 1051 29.99 30.42 28.15
CA ALA A 1051 30.55 31.71 27.77
C ALA A 1051 32.02 31.58 27.33
N ASP A 1052 32.84 30.82 28.05
CA ASP A 1052 34.24 30.53 27.66
C ASP A 1052 34.31 29.87 26.29
N THR A 1053 33.44 28.88 26.04
CA THR A 1053 33.36 28.17 24.75
C THR A 1053 32.96 29.12 23.61
N LEU A 1054 31.94 29.95 23.83
CA LEU A 1054 31.48 30.95 22.87
C LEU A 1054 32.57 31.98 22.55
N LEU A 1055 33.21 32.55 23.58
CA LEU A 1055 34.28 33.53 23.41
C LEU A 1055 35.47 32.91 22.67
N GLY A 1056 35.86 31.67 23.00
CA GLY A 1056 36.90 30.95 22.27
C GLY A 1056 36.56 30.72 20.78
N ALA A 1057 35.30 30.42 20.46
CA ALA A 1057 34.85 30.28 19.07
C ALA A 1057 34.92 31.62 18.32
N ILE A 1058 34.54 32.73 18.97
CA ILE A 1058 34.63 34.08 18.40
C ILE A 1058 36.08 34.50 18.21
N GLU A 1059 36.96 34.19 19.17
CA GLU A 1059 38.40 34.43 19.07
C GLU A 1059 39.04 33.65 17.91
N ALA A 1060 38.66 32.38 17.71
CA ALA A 1060 39.10 31.60 16.57
C ALA A 1060 38.63 32.20 15.22
N LYS A 1061 37.38 32.72 15.18
CA LYS A 1061 36.86 33.44 14.00
C LYS A 1061 37.59 34.77 13.79
N LYS A 1062 38.03 35.45 14.86
CA LYS A 1062 38.89 36.64 14.79
C LYS A 1062 40.21 36.36 14.12
N ALA A 1063 40.94 35.37 14.60
CA ALA A 1063 42.21 34.97 14.03
C ALA A 1063 42.09 34.60 12.55
N LYS A 1064 40.97 34.01 12.13
CA LYS A 1064 40.70 33.65 10.73
C LYS A 1064 40.30 34.85 9.84
N ALA A 1065 39.72 35.91 10.40
CA ALA A 1065 39.34 37.10 9.65
C ALA A 1065 40.48 38.14 9.55
N GLU A 1066 41.41 38.11 10.50
CA GLU A 1066 42.63 38.94 10.50
C GLU A 1066 43.77 38.32 9.65
N ALA A 1067 43.71 37.02 9.37
CA ALA A 1067 44.58 36.30 8.43
C ALA A 1067 44.04 36.36 7.00
#